data_AF-A0A966F4X4-F1
#
_entry.id   AF-A0A966F4X4-F1
#
_cell.length_a   1.000
_cell.length_b   1.000
_cell.length_c   1.000
_cell.angle_alpha   90.00
_cell.angle_beta   90.00
_cell.angle_gamma   90.00
#
_symmetry.space_group_name_H-M   'P 1'
#
loop_
_entity.id
_entity.type
_entity.pdbx_description
1 polymer ?
#
loop_
_entity_poly.entity_id
_entity_poly.type
_entity_poly.pdbx_seq_one_letter_code
_entity_poly.pdbx_strand_id
1 'polypeptide(L)'
;MPNPNQKKNHFLFLSPENCSEKIVISLTESVYSIGRHSDSNIKLYSEAVSRNHATLIRKDVGKDNSSYILIDGDLKGQRSQNGIVVNEKKTIYHQLEDGDIIMFGSSEIKAIYKQENALSEYFPFCDLNSKIQQNNIALSSELTREQLQNTLILSEENLNQNLSQKDIKRLASFPELSPNPIIEFDLNGKIIYSNPAANLCFSELFNEENITNPLIAGLTRNTNQINGELIIREIKIKDKYFDQYIHYLSKQNVIRSYIFDITKRKISEKKLKYQAFHDSLTGIPNREFFYWKLEQYLNNVKTNNEQLAIFFIDIDRFKNINETLNHTTGDKLLENFSYRLVSNLPEDCFLARWGGDEFTVIVPLKDNLPRINQIAQKIINSLKEPFIIKKYTIYVTCSIGVSIYPKDGLEEKTLIKNADIALFRAKQMGKNNCQFYTTQLSGEQMLLFELENSLYNALDNQELFLNFQPQLDLNTNKISALEVLLRWQHPDLGVVSPSKFIPLAEETGLIIPIGEWVLETACLQGKKWQDLGYPKMVIAVNVSVKQFQQDNFIQQVKNILHKTQFNPEYLELEITETILMQNVDKTEIIINELSQLGVKFSLDDFGTGYSSLSYLKRFPFNVVKIDQSFISDLAINEQDQALVSAVITLAKGYKMKVVAEGVETDNQKKLLKQLKCDFIQGWLVSKPFREEDLLAFLNKLIN
;
A
#
# COMPACT_ATOMS: atom_id res chain seq x y z
N MET A 1 -6.42 6.35 -31.10
CA MET A 1 -5.01 6.02 -31.44
C MET A 1 -4.36 7.26 -32.05
N PRO A 2 -3.17 7.71 -31.64
CA PRO A 2 -2.49 8.81 -32.30
C PRO A 2 -1.80 8.32 -33.59
N ASN A 3 -1.75 9.21 -34.58
CA ASN A 3 -1.40 8.98 -35.97
C ASN A 3 0.13 8.73 -36.14
N PRO A 4 0.60 7.63 -36.77
CA PRO A 4 2.02 7.26 -36.82
C PRO A 4 2.90 8.06 -37.80
N ASN A 5 2.37 9.04 -38.53
CA ASN A 5 3.09 9.80 -39.58
C ASN A 5 3.34 11.29 -39.22
N GLN A 6 3.57 11.63 -37.95
CA GLN A 6 4.00 13.00 -37.61
C GLN A 6 5.53 13.10 -37.61
N LYS A 7 6.05 14.08 -38.35
CA LYS A 7 7.48 14.42 -38.45
C LYS A 7 7.99 14.85 -37.07
N LYS A 8 8.95 14.11 -36.51
CA LYS A 8 9.58 14.41 -35.21
C LYS A 8 10.63 15.52 -35.37
N ASN A 9 10.63 16.51 -34.48
CA ASN A 9 11.68 17.52 -34.37
C ASN A 9 12.84 16.98 -33.54
N HIS A 10 14.05 17.46 -33.79
CA HIS A 10 15.27 16.97 -33.14
C HIS A 10 15.80 18.04 -32.19
N PHE A 11 16.19 17.66 -30.98
CA PHE A 11 16.68 18.57 -29.95
C PHE A 11 17.98 18.07 -29.32
N LEU A 12 18.86 18.99 -28.97
CA LEU A 12 20.07 18.75 -28.17
C LEU A 12 20.03 19.61 -26.91
N PHE A 13 19.99 18.98 -25.75
CA PHE A 13 19.94 19.63 -24.44
C PHE A 13 21.32 19.64 -23.80
N LEU A 14 21.96 20.80 -23.67
CA LEU A 14 23.30 20.95 -23.10
C LEU A 14 23.23 21.39 -21.63
N SER A 15 24.12 20.83 -20.81
CA SER A 15 24.33 21.18 -19.39
C SER A 15 25.84 21.41 -19.16
N PRO A 16 26.32 22.66 -19.16
CA PRO A 16 27.71 22.99 -18.84
C PRO A 16 27.98 22.91 -17.33
N GLU A 17 29.17 22.46 -16.93
CA GLU A 17 29.54 22.21 -15.52
C GLU A 17 29.49 23.41 -14.56
N ASN A 18 29.30 24.65 -15.04
CA ASN A 18 29.27 25.86 -14.19
C ASN A 18 28.07 26.78 -14.46
N CYS A 19 26.98 26.28 -15.05
CA CYS A 19 25.77 27.06 -15.29
C CYS A 19 24.53 26.36 -14.73
N SER A 20 23.70 27.09 -13.97
CA SER A 20 22.34 26.66 -13.60
C SER A 20 21.35 26.68 -14.77
N GLU A 21 21.80 27.12 -15.95
CA GLU A 21 21.00 27.26 -17.17
C GLU A 21 21.20 26.06 -18.11
N LYS A 22 20.10 25.43 -18.53
CA LYS A 22 20.08 24.39 -19.56
C LYS A 22 19.89 25.04 -20.93
N ILE A 23 20.73 24.71 -21.89
CA ILE A 23 20.63 25.23 -23.26
C ILE A 23 19.93 24.17 -24.12
N VAL A 24 18.86 24.56 -24.81
CA VAL A 24 18.12 23.67 -25.73
C VAL A 24 18.36 24.13 -27.15
N ILE A 25 18.84 23.24 -28.02
CA ILE A 25 19.12 23.53 -29.42
C ILE A 25 18.18 22.68 -30.28
N SER A 26 17.35 23.34 -31.08
CA SER A 26 16.58 22.67 -32.13
C SER A 26 17.48 22.37 -33.33
N LEU A 27 17.55 21.10 -33.73
CA LEU A 27 18.37 20.62 -34.84
C LEU A 27 17.53 20.54 -36.12
N THR A 28 17.60 21.60 -36.93
CA THR A 28 16.89 21.75 -38.21
C THR A 28 17.80 21.59 -39.44
N GLU A 29 19.09 21.91 -39.31
CA GLU A 29 20.06 21.91 -40.40
C GLU A 29 20.57 20.51 -40.77
N SER A 30 21.05 20.33 -42.00
CA SER A 30 21.62 19.05 -42.44
C SER A 30 22.95 18.71 -41.76
N VAL A 31 23.70 19.71 -41.29
CA VAL A 31 25.00 19.55 -40.63
C VAL A 31 25.14 20.57 -39.50
N TYR A 32 25.61 20.12 -38.33
CA TYR A 32 26.07 21.00 -37.25
C TYR A 32 27.52 20.69 -36.90
N SER A 33 28.37 21.71 -36.88
CA SER A 33 29.69 21.63 -36.25
C SER A 33 29.59 21.99 -34.76
N ILE A 34 30.27 21.21 -33.91
CA ILE A 34 30.31 21.39 -32.46
C ILE A 34 31.75 21.61 -32.03
N GLY A 35 32.05 22.66 -31.26
CA GLY A 35 33.42 22.90 -30.79
C GLY A 35 33.62 24.26 -30.15
N ARG A 36 34.86 24.56 -29.75
CA ARG A 36 35.23 25.87 -29.18
C ARG A 36 35.53 26.94 -30.24
N HIS A 37 35.56 26.59 -31.52
CA HIS A 37 35.82 27.56 -32.60
C HIS A 37 34.68 28.58 -32.67
N SER A 38 34.99 29.81 -33.09
CA SER A 38 33.98 30.87 -33.28
C SER A 38 32.92 30.48 -34.32
N ASP A 39 33.33 29.68 -35.31
CA ASP A 39 32.52 29.35 -36.48
C ASP A 39 31.74 28.03 -36.31
N SER A 40 31.80 27.42 -35.12
CA SER A 40 31.03 26.21 -34.82
C SER A 40 29.53 26.53 -34.66
N ASN A 41 28.66 25.72 -35.26
CA ASN A 41 27.21 25.88 -35.15
C ASN A 41 26.72 25.74 -33.70
N ILE A 42 27.31 24.81 -32.94
CA ILE A 42 27.06 24.58 -31.52
C ILE A 42 28.37 24.86 -30.77
N LYS A 43 28.43 26.02 -30.13
CA LYS A 43 29.66 26.47 -29.48
C LYS A 43 29.72 26.01 -28.02
N LEU A 44 30.83 25.39 -27.66
CA LEU A 44 31.11 24.92 -26.30
C LEU A 44 32.31 25.67 -25.73
N TYR A 45 32.14 26.30 -24.57
CA TYR A 45 33.11 27.21 -23.95
C TYR A 45 33.97 26.53 -22.86
N SER A 46 34.43 25.29 -23.10
CA SER A 46 35.42 24.61 -22.25
C SER A 46 36.75 24.49 -23.00
N GLU A 47 37.87 24.67 -22.29
CA GLU A 47 39.20 24.43 -22.81
C GLU A 47 39.46 22.95 -23.13
N ALA A 48 38.74 22.04 -22.48
CA ALA A 48 38.77 20.60 -22.77
C ALA A 48 38.06 20.26 -24.09
N VAL A 49 37.32 21.18 -24.71
CA VAL A 49 36.69 20.98 -26.01
C VAL A 49 37.62 21.44 -27.15
N SER A 50 37.75 20.62 -28.19
CA SER A 50 38.58 20.94 -29.36
C SER A 50 37.93 22.04 -30.22
N ARG A 51 38.73 22.72 -31.07
CA ARG A 51 38.21 23.80 -31.94
C ARG A 51 37.05 23.31 -32.81
N ASN A 52 37.23 22.17 -33.48
CA ASN A 52 36.16 21.39 -34.10
C ASN A 52 36.13 20.04 -33.38
N HIS A 53 35.21 19.88 -32.43
CA HIS A 53 35.20 18.73 -31.53
C HIS A 53 34.27 17.63 -32.02
N ALA A 54 33.12 17.98 -32.61
CA ALA A 54 32.21 17.00 -33.19
C ALA A 54 31.48 17.56 -34.41
N THR A 55 30.92 16.68 -35.22
CA THR A 55 30.01 17.04 -36.30
C THR A 55 28.75 16.18 -36.23
N LEU A 56 27.58 16.81 -36.26
CA LEU A 56 26.29 16.14 -36.45
C LEU A 56 25.92 16.19 -37.93
N ILE A 57 25.48 15.08 -38.50
CA ILE A 57 25.00 14.98 -39.88
C ILE A 57 23.61 14.36 -39.88
N ARG A 58 22.65 15.06 -40.48
CA ARG A 58 21.29 14.55 -40.67
C ARG A 58 21.32 13.39 -41.67
N LYS A 59 20.71 12.27 -41.28
CA LYS A 59 20.47 11.08 -42.08
C LYS A 59 18.97 10.87 -42.19
N ASP A 60 18.43 10.95 -43.40
CA ASP A 60 17.03 10.65 -43.66
C ASP A 60 16.84 9.13 -43.79
N VAL A 61 15.99 8.57 -42.94
CA VAL A 61 15.70 7.13 -42.84
C VAL A 61 14.24 6.90 -43.25
N GLY A 62 13.95 7.06 -44.55
CA GLY A 62 12.62 6.86 -45.13
C GLY A 62 11.76 8.12 -45.24
N LYS A 63 10.48 7.96 -45.64
CA LYS A 63 9.61 9.09 -46.04
C LYS A 63 9.26 10.08 -44.93
N ASP A 64 9.31 9.67 -43.65
CA ASP A 64 8.85 10.50 -42.51
C ASP A 64 9.76 10.46 -41.26
N ASN A 65 10.97 9.86 -41.32
CA ASN A 65 11.84 9.72 -40.15
C ASN A 65 13.28 10.16 -40.47
N SER A 66 13.82 11.15 -39.75
CA SER A 66 15.23 11.56 -39.83
C SER A 66 15.96 11.26 -38.51
N SER A 67 17.27 11.10 -38.54
CA SER A 67 18.13 10.96 -37.35
C SER A 67 19.45 11.71 -37.57
N TYR A 68 20.18 12.06 -36.51
CA TYR A 68 21.52 12.64 -36.66
C TYR A 68 22.61 11.59 -36.38
N ILE A 69 23.69 11.63 -37.16
CA ILE A 69 24.93 10.90 -36.88
C ILE A 69 25.90 11.89 -36.23
N LEU A 70 26.41 11.53 -35.06
CA LEU A 70 27.48 12.24 -34.37
C LEU A 70 28.84 11.64 -34.78
N ILE A 71 29.80 12.50 -35.14
CA ILE A 71 31.16 12.13 -35.54
C ILE A 71 32.16 12.90 -34.68
N ASP A 72 33.21 12.22 -34.22
CA ASP A 72 34.35 12.81 -33.53
C ASP A 72 35.25 13.59 -34.49
N GLY A 73 35.27 14.91 -34.35
CA GLY A 73 36.02 15.82 -35.19
C GLY A 73 35.24 16.48 -36.33
N ASP A 74 35.98 16.92 -37.35
CA ASP A 74 35.43 17.60 -38.52
C ASP A 74 35.21 16.67 -39.74
N LEU A 75 34.48 17.17 -40.75
CA LEU A 75 34.24 16.45 -42.01
C LEU A 75 35.51 16.22 -42.85
N LYS A 76 36.66 16.81 -42.48
CA LYS A 76 37.96 16.59 -43.13
C LYS A 76 38.75 15.44 -42.47
N GLY A 77 38.17 14.79 -41.47
CA GLY A 77 38.76 13.63 -40.78
C GLY A 77 39.72 14.01 -39.64
N GLN A 78 39.77 15.28 -39.23
CA GLN A 78 40.55 15.68 -38.06
C GLN A 78 39.74 15.40 -36.79
N ARG A 79 40.19 14.42 -35.99
CA ARG A 79 39.54 14.04 -34.73
C ARG A 79 39.75 15.09 -33.64
N SER A 80 38.84 15.10 -32.66
CA SER A 80 39.04 15.90 -31.46
C SER A 80 40.19 15.34 -30.60
N GLN A 81 40.77 16.18 -29.76
CA GLN A 81 41.88 15.81 -28.88
C GLN A 81 41.42 14.91 -27.73
N ASN A 82 40.23 15.16 -27.18
CA ASN A 82 39.73 14.46 -25.98
C ASN A 82 38.68 13.38 -26.30
N GLY A 83 38.24 13.29 -27.56
CA GLY A 83 37.24 12.33 -28.02
C GLY A 83 35.83 12.61 -27.52
N ILE A 84 34.88 11.85 -28.04
CA ILE A 84 33.46 11.91 -27.67
C ILE A 84 33.09 10.61 -26.93
N VAL A 85 32.28 10.74 -25.89
CA VAL A 85 31.69 9.59 -25.19
C VAL A 85 30.17 9.66 -25.32
N VAL A 86 29.54 8.59 -25.79
CA VAL A 86 28.08 8.45 -25.86
C VAL A 86 27.67 7.27 -24.97
N ASN A 87 26.74 7.50 -24.04
CA ASN A 87 26.26 6.50 -23.08
C ASN A 87 27.42 5.72 -22.41
N GLU A 88 28.38 6.47 -21.86
CA GLU A 88 29.59 5.97 -21.16
C GLU A 88 30.59 5.20 -22.03
N LYS A 89 30.42 5.17 -23.36
CA LYS A 89 31.36 4.52 -24.30
C LYS A 89 32.06 5.56 -25.18
N LYS A 90 33.38 5.48 -25.28
CA LYS A 90 34.16 6.33 -26.20
C LYS A 90 33.88 5.90 -27.65
N THR A 91 33.43 6.84 -28.48
CA THR A 91 32.97 6.56 -29.85
C THR A 91 33.60 7.52 -30.84
N ILE A 92 33.93 7.02 -32.03
CA ILE A 92 34.40 7.84 -33.15
C ILE A 92 33.20 8.28 -34.03
N TYR A 93 32.16 7.45 -34.07
CA TYR A 93 30.89 7.75 -34.71
C TYR A 93 29.75 7.11 -33.91
N HIS A 94 28.58 7.73 -33.91
CA HIS A 94 27.38 7.20 -33.29
C HIS A 94 26.13 7.68 -34.03
N GLN A 95 25.20 6.80 -34.37
CA GLN A 95 23.90 7.21 -34.89
C GLN A 95 23.00 7.50 -33.69
N LEU A 96 22.55 8.74 -33.54
CA LEU A 96 21.86 9.19 -32.35
C LEU A 96 20.42 8.68 -32.27
N GLU A 97 20.12 8.02 -31.15
CA GLU A 97 18.81 7.54 -30.75
C GLU A 97 18.20 8.46 -29.68
N ASP A 98 16.87 8.53 -29.62
CA ASP A 98 16.18 9.34 -28.61
C ASP A 98 16.61 8.92 -27.19
N GLY A 99 17.15 9.85 -26.39
CA GLY A 99 17.68 9.53 -25.06
C GLY A 99 19.19 9.56 -24.93
N ASP A 100 19.94 9.60 -26.04
CA ASP A 100 21.40 9.48 -25.99
C ASP A 100 22.05 10.60 -25.19
N ILE A 101 22.90 10.20 -24.25
CA ILE A 101 23.73 11.09 -23.44
C ILE A 101 25.10 11.21 -24.10
N ILE A 102 25.46 12.42 -24.48
CA ILE A 102 26.72 12.74 -25.15
C ILE A 102 27.59 13.55 -24.20
N MET A 103 28.84 13.17 -24.06
CA MET A 103 29.82 13.86 -23.24
C MET A 103 30.97 14.37 -24.12
N PHE A 104 31.29 15.66 -23.99
CA PHE A 104 32.36 16.35 -24.71
C PHE A 104 33.51 16.71 -23.77
N GLY A 105 34.74 16.71 -24.29
CA GLY A 105 35.93 17.23 -23.59
C GLY A 105 36.21 16.56 -22.24
N SER A 106 36.52 15.26 -22.23
CA SER A 106 36.82 14.50 -21.00
C SER A 106 35.66 14.41 -19.99
N SER A 107 34.42 14.59 -20.45
CA SER A 107 33.17 14.51 -19.66
C SER A 107 32.77 15.76 -18.89
N GLU A 108 33.34 16.93 -19.22
CA GLU A 108 32.99 18.20 -18.59
C GLU A 108 31.66 18.81 -19.11
N ILE A 109 31.24 18.44 -20.33
CA ILE A 109 29.99 18.95 -20.92
C ILE A 109 29.09 17.80 -21.29
N LYS A 110 27.89 17.78 -20.69
CA LYS A 110 26.84 16.80 -20.96
C LYS A 110 25.81 17.36 -21.94
N ALA A 111 25.44 16.55 -22.91
CA ALA A 111 24.32 16.79 -23.81
C ALA A 111 23.35 15.60 -23.81
N ILE A 112 22.06 15.84 -24.06
CA ILE A 112 21.05 14.79 -24.27
C ILE A 112 20.38 15.04 -25.62
N TYR A 113 20.35 14.03 -26.49
CA TYR A 113 19.67 14.10 -27.79
C TYR A 113 18.25 13.54 -27.75
N LYS A 114 17.30 14.23 -28.38
CA LYS A 114 15.86 13.92 -28.34
C LYS A 114 15.11 14.15 -29.65
N GLN A 115 14.04 13.40 -29.84
CA GLN A 115 13.16 13.41 -31.01
C GLN A 115 11.68 13.57 -30.59
N GLU A 116 11.11 14.77 -30.71
CA GLU A 116 9.76 15.11 -30.20
C GLU A 116 8.95 15.96 -31.21
N ASN A 117 7.61 15.83 -31.22
CA ASN A 117 6.74 16.56 -32.19
C ASN A 117 6.49 18.04 -31.81
N ALA A 118 6.75 18.40 -30.56
CA ALA A 118 6.74 19.75 -30.00
C ALA A 118 7.72 19.76 -28.82
N LEU A 119 8.22 20.93 -28.41
CA LEU A 119 8.90 21.09 -27.12
C LEU A 119 7.84 20.94 -26.01
N SER A 120 7.42 19.72 -25.73
CA SER A 120 6.57 19.41 -24.60
C SER A 120 7.39 19.39 -23.32
N GLU A 121 6.79 19.91 -22.27
CA GLU A 121 7.22 19.80 -20.89
C GLU A 121 7.78 18.40 -20.58
N TYR A 122 8.95 18.39 -19.93
CA TYR A 122 9.65 17.30 -19.23
C TYR A 122 10.81 16.57 -19.95
N PHE A 123 12.04 16.91 -19.52
CA PHE A 123 13.00 15.88 -19.09
C PHE A 123 13.07 15.83 -17.54
N PRO A 124 13.25 14.64 -16.94
CA PRO A 124 13.13 14.33 -15.52
C PRO A 124 14.21 15.05 -14.67
N PHE A 125 14.12 15.17 -13.34
CA PHE A 125 14.11 14.04 -12.40
C PHE A 125 12.85 13.18 -12.44
N CYS A 126 13.09 11.86 -12.38
CA CYS A 126 12.20 10.73 -12.64
C CYS A 126 10.77 10.91 -12.15
N ASP A 127 9.79 10.61 -13.00
CA ASP A 127 8.55 9.96 -12.57
C ASP A 127 7.84 9.27 -13.76
N LEU A 128 7.53 7.99 -13.56
CA LEU A 128 6.73 7.14 -14.41
C LEU A 128 5.22 7.45 -14.25
N ASN A 129 4.45 7.13 -15.29
CA ASN A 129 2.97 7.05 -15.39
C ASN A 129 2.23 8.37 -15.72
N SER A 130 1.84 8.64 -16.97
CA SER A 130 0.88 7.97 -17.88
C SER A 130 -0.58 8.46 -17.74
N LYS A 131 -1.01 9.17 -18.80
CA LYS A 131 -2.34 9.24 -19.42
C LYS A 131 -3.58 9.30 -18.51
N ILE A 132 -4.28 10.45 -18.56
CA ILE A 132 -5.69 10.67 -18.96
C ILE A 132 -5.89 12.21 -18.99
N GLN A 133 -5.88 12.86 -20.16
CA GLN A 133 -7.01 13.27 -21.01
C GLN A 133 -8.09 14.13 -20.32
N GLN A 134 -8.11 15.46 -20.56
CA GLN A 134 -9.03 16.14 -21.51
C GLN A 134 -9.09 17.68 -21.30
N ASN A 135 -8.96 18.39 -22.44
CA ASN A 135 -9.65 19.62 -22.91
C ASN A 135 -9.54 20.91 -22.07
N ASN A 136 -9.32 22.13 -22.57
CA ASN A 136 -9.15 22.79 -23.87
C ASN A 136 -8.38 24.10 -23.50
N ILE A 137 -7.61 24.75 -24.38
CA ILE A 137 -8.06 25.69 -25.41
C ILE A 137 -6.84 26.02 -26.29
N ALA A 138 -7.11 26.16 -27.59
CA ALA A 138 -6.19 26.35 -28.69
C ALA A 138 -5.57 27.76 -28.80
N LEU A 139 -4.61 27.82 -29.74
CA LEU A 139 -4.01 28.95 -30.48
C LEU A 139 -2.72 29.55 -29.85
N SER A 140 -1.64 29.78 -30.59
CA SER A 140 -1.59 30.12 -32.02
C SER A 140 -0.30 29.64 -32.71
N SER A 141 -0.50 29.16 -33.94
CA SER A 141 0.37 29.25 -35.13
C SER A 141 1.68 30.02 -34.98
N GLU A 142 2.75 29.36 -35.41
CA GLU A 142 4.03 29.94 -35.85
C GLU A 142 3.80 31.23 -36.66
N LEU A 143 4.01 32.38 -36.02
CA LEU A 143 4.27 33.63 -36.71
C LEU A 143 5.69 33.55 -37.28
N THR A 144 5.82 33.04 -38.50
CA THR A 144 7.08 33.14 -39.24
C THR A 144 7.39 34.61 -39.55
N ARG A 145 8.67 34.92 -39.71
CA ARG A 145 9.21 36.28 -39.94
C ARG A 145 8.53 37.04 -41.09
N GLU A 146 7.94 36.35 -42.06
CA GLU A 146 7.18 36.93 -43.18
C GLU A 146 5.79 37.45 -42.75
N GLN A 147 5.14 36.87 -41.75
CA GLN A 147 3.80 37.27 -41.31
C GLN A 147 3.81 38.52 -40.41
N LEU A 148 4.93 38.82 -39.75
CA LEU A 148 5.13 40.05 -38.98
C LEU A 148 5.28 41.32 -39.84
N GLN A 149 5.56 41.17 -41.14
CA GLN A 149 5.70 42.31 -42.06
C GLN A 149 4.36 42.87 -42.56
N ASN A 150 3.26 42.14 -42.37
CA ASN A 150 1.93 42.57 -42.79
C ASN A 150 1.07 42.94 -41.58
N THR A 151 1.28 44.13 -41.01
CA THR A 151 0.26 44.72 -40.14
C THR A 151 -0.98 45.00 -40.99
N LEU A 152 -2.05 44.23 -40.79
CA LEU A 152 -3.27 44.33 -41.58
C LEU A 152 -4.06 45.58 -41.15
N ILE A 153 -3.89 46.67 -41.89
CA ILE A 153 -4.70 47.90 -41.73
C ILE A 153 -5.95 47.71 -42.60
N LEU A 154 -7.07 47.35 -41.98
CA LEU A 154 -8.33 46.98 -42.66
C LEU A 154 -9.08 48.14 -43.35
N SER A 155 -8.54 49.36 -43.34
CA SER A 155 -9.14 50.53 -44.01
C SER A 155 -8.15 51.13 -44.99
N GLU A 156 -8.22 50.71 -46.26
CA GLU A 156 -7.33 51.11 -47.35
C GLU A 156 -7.50 52.58 -47.80
N GLU A 157 -8.45 53.35 -47.25
CA GLU A 157 -8.81 54.67 -47.80
C GLU A 157 -7.79 55.80 -47.57
N ASN A 158 -6.71 55.62 -46.78
CA ASN A 158 -5.80 56.74 -46.44
C ASN A 158 -4.29 56.40 -46.49
N LEU A 159 -3.85 55.51 -47.38
CA LEU A 159 -2.43 55.12 -47.49
C LEU A 159 -1.51 56.16 -48.17
N ASN A 160 -2.04 57.29 -48.65
CA ASN A 160 -1.24 58.35 -49.30
C ASN A 160 -1.05 59.62 -48.45
N GLN A 161 -1.29 59.59 -47.13
CA GLN A 161 -0.98 60.72 -46.25
C GLN A 161 -0.16 60.28 -45.02
N ASN A 162 0.81 61.12 -44.65
CA ASN A 162 1.58 61.01 -43.42
C ASN A 162 0.66 60.66 -42.24
N LEU A 163 0.99 59.60 -41.50
CA LEU A 163 0.26 59.15 -40.29
C LEU A 163 -0.11 60.35 -39.41
N SER A 164 -1.41 60.56 -39.17
CA SER A 164 -1.84 61.68 -38.34
C SER A 164 -1.39 61.48 -36.89
N GLN A 165 -1.21 62.56 -36.13
CA GLN A 165 -0.90 62.47 -34.69
C GLN A 165 -1.93 61.64 -33.91
N LYS A 166 -3.18 61.57 -34.38
CA LYS A 166 -4.25 60.79 -33.78
C LYS A 166 -4.03 59.28 -33.99
N ASP A 167 -3.54 58.88 -35.16
CA ASP A 167 -3.25 57.49 -35.50
C ASP A 167 -2.00 56.98 -34.77
N ILE A 168 -0.97 57.83 -34.65
CA ILE A 168 0.23 57.52 -33.86
C ILE A 168 -0.14 57.33 -32.39
N LYS A 169 -0.96 58.21 -31.81
CA LYS A 169 -1.46 58.07 -30.43
C LYS A 169 -2.27 56.79 -30.24
N ARG A 170 -3.12 56.43 -31.20
CA ARG A 170 -3.88 55.18 -31.18
C ARG A 170 -2.96 53.97 -31.21
N LEU A 171 -1.97 53.93 -32.10
CA LEU A 171 -1.01 52.83 -32.21
C LEU A 171 -0.12 52.70 -30.97
N ALA A 172 0.28 53.82 -30.36
CA ALA A 172 1.04 53.83 -29.10
C ALA A 172 0.22 53.36 -27.89
N SER A 173 -1.11 53.48 -27.94
CA SER A 173 -1.99 53.07 -26.81
C SER A 173 -2.09 51.55 -26.62
N PHE A 174 -1.82 50.73 -27.65
CA PHE A 174 -1.91 49.27 -27.55
C PHE A 174 -0.96 48.67 -26.48
N PRO A 175 0.35 48.94 -26.50
CA PRO A 175 1.24 48.43 -25.46
C PRO A 175 0.99 49.09 -24.08
N GLU A 176 0.49 50.33 -24.02
CA GLU A 176 0.14 51.00 -22.75
C GLU A 176 -1.06 50.37 -22.05
N LEU A 177 -2.08 49.96 -22.82
CA LEU A 177 -3.28 49.32 -22.30
C LEU A 177 -3.11 47.82 -22.06
N SER A 178 -1.95 47.24 -22.41
CA SER A 178 -1.65 45.84 -22.15
C SER A 178 -1.64 45.57 -20.64
N PRO A 179 -2.39 44.57 -20.15
CA PRO A 179 -2.36 44.18 -18.74
C PRO A 179 -1.06 43.45 -18.35
N ASN A 180 -0.31 42.95 -19.34
CA ASN A 180 0.96 42.29 -19.11
C ASN A 180 2.11 43.31 -19.18
N PRO A 181 3.11 43.22 -18.30
CA PRO A 181 4.30 44.04 -18.36
C PRO A 181 5.05 43.90 -19.70
N ILE A 182 5.33 45.05 -20.30
CA ILE A 182 6.16 45.19 -21.50
C ILE A 182 7.28 46.15 -21.17
N ILE A 183 8.52 45.69 -21.35
CA ILE A 183 9.72 46.48 -21.10
C ILE A 183 10.62 46.40 -22.32
N GLU A 184 11.18 47.53 -22.72
CA GLU A 184 12.26 47.55 -23.70
C GLU A 184 13.56 48.02 -23.06
N PHE A 185 14.63 47.40 -23.50
CA PHE A 185 15.99 47.71 -23.10
C PHE A 185 16.82 48.08 -24.32
N ASP A 186 17.79 48.99 -24.15
CA ASP A 186 18.89 49.12 -25.11
C ASP A 186 19.87 47.93 -24.98
N LEU A 187 20.83 47.84 -25.90
CA LEU A 187 21.83 46.76 -25.91
C LEU A 187 22.78 46.78 -24.70
N ASN A 188 22.87 47.91 -23.99
CA ASN A 188 23.68 48.04 -22.77
C ASN A 188 22.87 47.64 -21.52
N GLY A 189 21.60 47.35 -21.70
CA GLY A 189 20.68 46.91 -20.67
C GLY A 189 19.91 48.03 -19.99
N LYS A 190 19.98 49.27 -20.49
CA LYS A 190 19.20 50.38 -19.94
C LYS A 190 17.76 50.30 -20.41
N ILE A 191 16.81 50.47 -19.50
CA ILE A 191 15.38 50.53 -19.83
C ILE A 191 15.10 51.80 -20.62
N ILE A 192 14.52 51.64 -21.82
CA ILE A 192 14.15 52.72 -22.73
C ILE A 192 12.65 52.92 -22.83
N TYR A 193 11.87 51.88 -22.51
CA TYR A 193 10.41 51.93 -22.46
C TYR A 193 9.89 50.95 -21.42
N SER A 194 8.84 51.34 -20.71
CA SER A 194 8.06 50.47 -19.82
C SER A 194 6.60 50.88 -19.87
N ASN A 195 5.71 49.91 -20.05
CA ASN A 195 4.28 50.18 -19.97
C ASN A 195 3.81 50.34 -18.50
N PRO A 196 2.59 50.88 -18.25
CA PRO A 196 2.07 51.05 -16.89
C PRO A 196 2.06 49.76 -16.06
N ALA A 197 1.75 48.60 -16.68
CA ALA A 197 1.77 47.30 -16.00
C ALA A 197 3.19 46.94 -15.51
N ALA A 198 4.21 47.17 -16.33
CA ALA A 198 5.60 46.98 -15.94
C ALA A 198 6.03 47.94 -14.83
N ASN A 199 5.60 49.20 -14.87
CA ASN A 199 5.87 50.16 -13.81
C ASN A 199 5.27 49.73 -12.47
N LEU A 200 4.04 49.21 -12.47
CA LEU A 200 3.41 48.72 -11.25
C LEU A 200 4.07 47.44 -10.71
N CYS A 201 4.49 46.52 -11.58
CA CYS A 201 5.05 45.24 -11.16
C CYS A 201 6.55 45.30 -10.81
N PHE A 202 7.31 46.20 -11.43
CA PHE A 202 8.78 46.18 -11.41
C PHE A 202 9.44 47.53 -11.11
N SER A 203 8.70 48.52 -10.58
CA SER A 203 9.22 49.87 -10.28
C SER A 203 10.54 49.88 -9.49
N GLU A 204 10.70 48.94 -8.56
CA GLU A 204 11.89 48.84 -7.71
C GLU A 204 13.14 48.38 -8.49
N LEU A 205 12.96 47.58 -9.54
CA LEU A 205 14.04 47.02 -10.34
C LEU A 205 14.60 48.02 -11.36
N PHE A 206 13.93 49.14 -11.59
CA PHE A 206 14.36 50.15 -12.57
C PHE A 206 15.53 51.03 -12.09
N ASN A 207 15.83 50.98 -10.79
CA ASN A 207 16.93 51.73 -10.18
C ASN A 207 18.15 50.85 -9.83
N GLU A 208 18.08 49.53 -10.07
CA GLU A 208 19.18 48.61 -9.83
C GLU A 208 20.20 48.64 -10.97
N GLU A 209 21.50 48.47 -10.65
CA GLU A 209 22.54 48.37 -11.68
C GLU A 209 22.26 47.18 -12.62
N ASN A 210 22.50 47.37 -13.94
CA ASN A 210 22.13 46.41 -15.00
C ASN A 210 22.62 44.97 -14.80
N ILE A 211 23.56 44.71 -13.90
CA ILE A 211 24.13 43.37 -13.64
C ILE A 211 23.30 42.59 -12.60
N THR A 212 22.60 43.25 -11.68
CA THR A 212 21.82 42.59 -10.62
C THR A 212 20.35 42.43 -10.96
N ASN A 213 19.85 43.13 -11.98
CA ASN A 213 18.44 43.09 -12.36
C ASN A 213 18.07 41.72 -13.01
N PRO A 214 17.16 40.92 -12.39
CA PRO A 214 16.74 39.62 -12.90
C PRO A 214 16.11 39.66 -14.29
N LEU A 215 15.51 40.81 -14.67
CA LEU A 215 14.86 41.01 -15.97
C LEU A 215 15.87 41.10 -17.11
N ILE A 216 17.16 41.33 -16.81
CA ILE A 216 18.17 41.60 -17.84
C ILE A 216 19.47 40.83 -17.68
N ALA A 217 19.65 40.19 -16.52
CA ALA A 217 20.76 39.28 -16.25
C ALA A 217 20.95 38.31 -17.44
N GLY A 218 22.16 38.23 -17.98
CA GLY A 218 22.50 37.34 -19.10
C GLY A 218 22.14 37.86 -20.50
N LEU A 219 21.37 38.95 -20.65
CA LEU A 219 20.92 39.43 -21.97
C LEU A 219 21.91 40.39 -22.66
N THR A 220 22.75 41.10 -21.89
CA THR A 220 23.65 42.16 -22.38
C THR A 220 24.96 41.64 -22.99
N ARG A 221 25.35 40.38 -22.73
CA ARG A 221 26.64 39.81 -23.19
C ARG A 221 26.59 39.17 -24.59
N ASN A 222 25.41 38.97 -25.18
CA ASN A 222 25.20 38.18 -26.42
C ASN A 222 24.43 38.92 -27.54
N THR A 223 24.41 40.25 -27.52
CA THR A 223 23.58 41.09 -28.41
C THR A 223 23.88 40.93 -29.91
N ASN A 224 25.12 40.58 -30.29
CA ASN A 224 25.55 40.47 -31.70
C ASN A 224 25.20 39.14 -32.39
N GLN A 225 24.68 38.14 -31.67
CA GLN A 225 24.37 36.80 -32.24
C GLN A 225 22.87 36.49 -32.32
N ILE A 226 22.00 37.24 -31.63
CA ILE A 226 20.56 36.93 -31.51
C ILE A 226 19.78 37.77 -32.52
N ASN A 227 19.97 37.50 -33.80
CA ASN A 227 19.36 38.30 -34.85
C ASN A 227 17.93 37.80 -35.15
N GLY A 228 16.96 38.18 -34.32
CA GLY A 228 15.52 37.98 -34.50
C GLY A 228 14.94 36.67 -33.97
N GLU A 229 15.58 36.06 -32.98
CA GLU A 229 15.06 34.90 -32.27
C GLU A 229 14.27 35.34 -31.02
N LEU A 230 13.17 34.63 -30.74
CA LEU A 230 12.39 34.76 -29.51
C LEU A 230 13.01 33.85 -28.45
N ILE A 231 13.45 34.42 -27.34
CA ILE A 231 13.95 33.67 -26.18
C ILE A 231 12.87 33.66 -25.11
N ILE A 232 12.53 32.49 -24.60
CA ILE A 232 11.59 32.33 -23.50
C ILE A 232 12.37 31.82 -22.30
N ARG A 233 12.23 32.47 -21.16
CA ARG A 233 12.85 32.04 -19.90
C ARG A 233 11.93 32.26 -18.72
N GLU A 234 12.06 31.40 -17.71
CA GLU A 234 11.40 31.57 -16.43
C GLU A 234 12.30 32.41 -15.51
N ILE A 235 11.72 33.43 -14.87
CA ILE A 235 12.40 34.25 -13.87
C ILE A 235 11.60 34.25 -12.57
N LYS A 236 12.30 34.23 -11.44
CA LYS A 236 11.70 34.36 -10.11
C LYS A 236 12.06 35.71 -9.53
N ILE A 237 11.06 36.51 -9.19
CA ILE A 237 11.23 37.81 -8.54
C ILE A 237 10.44 37.78 -7.24
N LYS A 238 11.14 37.88 -6.10
CA LYS A 238 10.57 37.67 -4.76
C LYS A 238 9.88 36.28 -4.69
N ASP A 239 8.59 36.24 -4.34
CA ASP A 239 7.79 35.00 -4.25
C ASP A 239 6.97 34.69 -5.51
N LYS A 240 7.19 35.43 -6.60
CA LYS A 240 6.47 35.27 -7.86
C LYS A 240 7.33 34.69 -8.96
N TYR A 241 6.67 33.94 -9.84
CA TYR A 241 7.27 33.30 -11.02
C TYR A 241 6.71 33.96 -12.28
N PHE A 242 7.58 34.27 -13.23
CA PHE A 242 7.21 34.89 -14.50
C PHE A 242 7.85 34.19 -15.68
N ASP A 243 7.12 34.10 -16.79
CA ASP A 243 7.70 33.81 -18.10
C ASP A 243 8.07 35.12 -18.78
N GLN A 244 9.33 35.24 -19.18
CA GLN A 244 9.86 36.37 -19.93
C GLN A 244 10.13 35.95 -21.37
N TYR A 245 9.36 36.56 -22.28
CA TYR A 245 9.48 36.42 -23.72
C TYR A 245 10.29 37.59 -24.27
N ILE A 246 11.46 37.30 -24.81
CA ILE A 246 12.48 38.28 -25.17
C ILE A 246 12.65 38.27 -26.67
N HIS A 247 12.44 39.43 -27.28
CA HIS A 247 12.60 39.65 -28.71
C HIS A 247 13.73 40.64 -28.96
N TYR A 248 14.73 40.22 -29.73
CA TYR A 248 15.74 41.12 -30.24
C TYR A 248 15.27 41.81 -31.52
N LEU A 249 15.08 43.13 -31.44
CA LEU A 249 14.69 43.98 -32.56
C LEU A 249 15.93 44.65 -33.15
N SER A 250 16.67 43.89 -33.96
CA SER A 250 17.98 44.31 -34.47
C SER A 250 17.98 45.57 -35.33
N LYS A 251 16.90 45.85 -36.07
CA LYS A 251 16.78 47.12 -36.83
C LYS A 251 16.69 48.36 -35.94
N GLN A 252 16.27 48.19 -34.69
CA GLN A 252 16.03 49.26 -33.73
C GLN A 252 17.08 49.27 -32.62
N ASN A 253 17.97 48.27 -32.56
CA ASN A 253 18.93 48.04 -31.48
C ASN A 253 18.28 47.99 -30.08
N VAL A 254 17.11 47.34 -29.99
CA VAL A 254 16.38 47.20 -28.73
C VAL A 254 16.02 45.74 -28.43
N ILE A 255 15.91 45.44 -27.15
CA ILE A 255 15.46 44.15 -26.61
C ILE A 255 14.07 44.39 -26.03
N ARG A 256 13.03 43.79 -26.60
CA ARG A 256 11.66 43.88 -26.07
C ARG A 256 11.34 42.63 -25.27
N SER A 257 10.91 42.82 -24.03
CA SER A 257 10.46 41.75 -23.14
C SER A 257 8.97 41.85 -22.86
N TYR A 258 8.24 40.76 -23.08
CA TYR A 258 6.88 40.56 -22.59
C TYR A 258 6.93 39.60 -21.40
N ILE A 259 6.32 39.98 -20.29
CA ILE A 259 6.42 39.22 -19.05
C ILE A 259 5.03 38.78 -18.61
N PHE A 260 4.87 37.51 -18.27
CA PHE A 260 3.60 36.91 -17.86
C PHE A 260 3.73 36.30 -16.47
N ASP A 261 2.85 36.69 -15.54
CA ASP A 261 2.81 36.11 -14.18
C ASP A 261 2.25 34.68 -14.23
N ILE A 262 3.11 33.70 -13.96
CA ILE A 262 2.76 32.27 -13.93
C ILE A 262 2.70 31.73 -12.49
N THR A 263 2.71 32.60 -11.48
CA THR A 263 2.77 32.22 -10.07
C THR A 263 1.61 31.31 -9.68
N LYS A 264 0.37 31.65 -10.07
CA LYS A 264 -0.82 30.83 -9.79
C LYS A 264 -0.72 29.44 -10.41
N ARG A 265 -0.21 29.35 -11.63
CA ARG A 265 0.02 28.10 -12.35
C ARG A 265 1.05 27.25 -11.60
N LYS A 266 2.21 27.81 -11.25
CA LYS A 266 3.28 27.13 -10.49
C LYS A 266 2.83 26.65 -9.11
N ILE A 267 2.06 27.46 -8.38
CA ILE A 267 1.50 27.06 -7.07
C ILE A 267 0.51 25.90 -7.25
N SER A 268 -0.35 25.97 -8.27
CA SER A 268 -1.32 24.92 -8.57
C SER A 268 -0.63 23.62 -8.98
N GLU A 269 0.39 23.69 -9.83
CA GLU A 269 1.22 22.54 -10.22
C GLU A 269 1.91 21.89 -9.01
N LYS A 270 2.52 22.70 -8.12
CA LYS A 270 3.10 22.20 -6.87
C LYS A 270 2.06 21.51 -5.99
N LYS A 271 0.87 22.11 -5.87
CA LYS A 271 -0.23 21.53 -5.09
C LYS A 271 -0.72 20.21 -5.67
N LEU A 272 -0.88 20.13 -7.00
CA LEU A 272 -1.25 18.89 -7.69
C LEU A 272 -0.20 17.80 -7.48
N LYS A 273 1.09 18.13 -7.62
CA LYS A 273 2.18 17.17 -7.31
C LYS A 273 2.14 16.71 -5.86
N TYR A 274 1.94 17.62 -4.92
CA TYR A 274 1.83 17.26 -3.51
C TYR A 274 0.65 16.30 -3.27
N GLN A 275 -0.53 16.59 -3.84
CA GLN A 275 -1.71 15.74 -3.74
C GLN A 275 -1.56 14.37 -4.42
N ALA A 276 -0.80 14.28 -5.50
CA ALA A 276 -0.53 13.01 -6.19
C ALA A 276 0.35 12.06 -5.36
N PHE A 277 1.22 12.61 -4.49
CA PHE A 277 2.22 11.84 -3.75
C PHE A 277 2.02 11.80 -2.23
N HIS A 278 1.02 12.49 -1.69
CA HIS A 278 0.74 12.52 -0.25
C HIS A 278 -0.69 12.09 0.03
N ASP A 279 -0.86 11.42 1.16
CA ASP A 279 -2.16 11.04 1.66
C ASP A 279 -2.91 12.28 2.17
N SER A 280 -4.12 12.49 1.68
CA SER A 280 -4.90 13.71 1.98
C SER A 280 -5.33 13.84 3.44
N LEU A 281 -5.40 12.72 4.18
CA LEU A 281 -5.78 12.70 5.59
C LEU A 281 -4.57 12.96 6.49
N THR A 282 -3.52 12.16 6.35
CA THR A 282 -2.37 12.17 7.27
C THR A 282 -1.27 13.16 6.84
N GLY A 283 -1.26 13.60 5.59
CA GLY A 283 -0.24 14.48 5.02
C GLY A 283 1.13 13.83 4.77
N ILE A 284 1.30 12.56 5.15
CA ILE A 284 2.53 11.79 4.86
C ILE A 284 2.50 11.25 3.42
N PRO A 285 3.62 10.75 2.88
CA PRO A 285 3.66 10.10 1.56
C PRO A 285 2.59 9.03 1.39
N ASN A 286 2.01 8.92 0.19
CA ASN A 286 1.07 7.87 -0.15
C ASN A 286 1.76 6.65 -0.79
N ARG A 287 0.95 5.66 -1.16
CA ARG A 287 1.40 4.44 -1.85
C ARG A 287 2.20 4.69 -3.13
N GLU A 288 1.79 5.65 -3.97
CA GLU A 288 2.50 5.96 -5.22
C GLU A 288 3.89 6.51 -4.92
N PHE A 289 4.01 7.41 -3.93
CA PHE A 289 5.30 7.97 -3.56
C PHE A 289 6.21 6.93 -2.90
N PHE A 290 5.64 5.98 -2.17
CA PHE A 290 6.37 4.84 -1.62
C PHE A 290 7.02 3.99 -2.71
N TYR A 291 6.27 3.62 -3.76
CA TYR A 291 6.82 2.86 -4.89
C TYR A 291 7.97 3.62 -5.55
N TRP A 292 7.74 4.89 -5.90
CA TRP A 292 8.77 5.72 -6.50
C TRP A 292 10.03 5.79 -5.63
N LYS A 293 9.88 6.00 -4.32
CA LYS A 293 11.02 6.00 -3.40
C LYS A 293 11.71 4.64 -3.33
N LEU A 294 10.95 3.56 -3.26
CA LEU A 294 11.50 2.21 -3.18
C LEU A 294 12.37 1.89 -4.40
N GLU A 295 11.94 2.28 -5.60
CA GLU A 295 12.74 2.15 -6.83
C GLU A 295 14.12 2.81 -6.66
N GLN A 296 14.14 4.05 -6.17
CA GLN A 296 15.38 4.80 -5.93
C GLN A 296 16.27 4.11 -4.89
N TYR A 297 15.69 3.62 -3.79
CA TYR A 297 16.45 2.90 -2.77
C TYR A 297 17.02 1.59 -3.32
N LEU A 298 16.25 0.80 -4.07
CA LEU A 298 16.69 -0.46 -4.67
C LEU A 298 17.84 -0.26 -5.65
N ASN A 299 17.77 0.78 -6.50
CA ASN A 299 18.84 1.13 -7.41
C ASN A 299 20.14 1.50 -6.67
N ASN A 300 20.04 2.20 -5.53
CA ASN A 300 21.20 2.56 -4.72
C ASN A 300 21.80 1.35 -3.99
N VAL A 301 20.99 0.55 -3.30
CA VAL A 301 21.50 -0.60 -2.54
C VAL A 301 22.03 -1.71 -3.45
N LYS A 302 21.50 -1.86 -4.66
CA LYS A 302 22.03 -2.79 -5.67
C LYS A 302 23.43 -2.40 -6.13
N THR A 303 23.69 -1.11 -6.32
CA THR A 303 25.02 -0.60 -6.70
C THR A 303 26.04 -0.75 -5.56
N ASN A 304 25.61 -0.53 -4.32
CA ASN A 304 26.48 -0.55 -3.14
C ASN A 304 26.57 -1.93 -2.44
N ASN A 305 25.86 -2.93 -2.96
CA ASN A 305 25.70 -4.26 -2.34
C ASN A 305 25.19 -4.19 -0.88
N GLU A 306 24.29 -3.25 -0.61
CA GLU A 306 23.67 -3.04 0.70
C GLU A 306 22.32 -3.76 0.81
N GLN A 307 21.81 -3.84 2.03
CA GLN A 307 20.49 -4.39 2.33
C GLN A 307 19.50 -3.29 2.75
N LEU A 308 18.22 -3.52 2.47
CA LEU A 308 17.12 -2.74 3.02
C LEU A 308 16.01 -3.67 3.50
N ALA A 309 15.21 -3.21 4.45
CA ALA A 309 14.00 -3.89 4.89
C ALA A 309 12.76 -3.07 4.56
N ILE A 310 11.66 -3.76 4.25
CA ILE A 310 10.33 -3.20 4.08
C ILE A 310 9.46 -3.65 5.24
N PHE A 311 8.89 -2.69 5.95
CA PHE A 311 7.92 -2.95 7.01
C PHE A 311 6.54 -2.67 6.43
N PHE A 312 5.61 -3.57 6.69
CA PHE A 312 4.19 -3.40 6.44
C PHE A 312 3.49 -3.43 7.79
N ILE A 313 2.76 -2.38 8.13
CA ILE A 313 2.24 -2.11 9.46
C ILE A 313 0.73 -1.94 9.36
N ASP A 314 -0.02 -2.56 10.26
CA ASP A 314 -1.48 -2.46 10.34
C ASP A 314 -1.92 -2.15 11.77
N ILE A 315 -2.88 -1.23 11.93
CA ILE A 315 -3.45 -0.90 13.24
C ILE A 315 -4.44 -1.99 13.65
N ASP A 316 -4.14 -2.71 14.72
CA ASP A 316 -4.96 -3.81 15.16
C ASP A 316 -6.35 -3.34 15.59
N ARG A 317 -7.40 -4.02 15.08
CA ARG A 317 -8.81 -3.76 15.42
C ARG A 317 -9.29 -2.34 15.07
N PHE A 318 -8.67 -1.66 14.10
CA PHE A 318 -9.11 -0.34 13.66
C PHE A 318 -10.57 -0.31 13.19
N LYS A 319 -11.03 -1.37 12.51
CA LYS A 319 -12.43 -1.54 12.10
C LYS A 319 -13.40 -1.42 13.28
N ASN A 320 -13.11 -2.10 14.40
CA ASN A 320 -13.95 -2.02 15.61
C ASN A 320 -14.02 -0.60 16.17
N ILE A 321 -12.93 0.18 16.06
CA ILE A 321 -12.90 1.59 16.49
C ILE A 321 -13.84 2.42 15.60
N ASN A 322 -13.79 2.24 14.29
CA ASN A 322 -14.69 2.93 13.36
C ASN A 322 -16.16 2.58 13.60
N GLU A 323 -16.46 1.30 13.83
CA GLU A 323 -17.82 0.83 14.08
C GLU A 323 -18.38 1.34 15.42
N THR A 324 -17.51 1.47 16.45
CA THR A 324 -17.94 1.89 17.80
C THR A 324 -17.97 3.41 17.97
N LEU A 325 -16.96 4.12 17.45
CA LEU A 325 -16.70 5.54 17.74
C LEU A 325 -16.84 6.46 16.53
N ASN A 326 -17.34 5.93 15.40
CA ASN A 326 -17.48 6.57 14.09
C ASN A 326 -16.18 6.92 13.35
N HIS A 327 -16.28 7.05 12.03
CA HIS A 327 -15.16 7.32 11.13
C HIS A 327 -14.38 8.60 11.46
N THR A 328 -15.02 9.66 11.97
CA THR A 328 -14.30 10.90 12.31
C THR A 328 -13.31 10.73 13.46
N THR A 329 -13.57 9.77 14.36
CA THR A 329 -12.63 9.40 15.43
C THR A 329 -11.49 8.55 14.86
N GLY A 330 -11.80 7.61 13.95
CA GLY A 330 -10.80 6.83 13.24
C GLY A 330 -9.85 7.67 12.40
N ASP A 331 -10.36 8.68 11.69
CA ASP A 331 -9.55 9.60 10.88
C ASP A 331 -8.52 10.34 11.74
N LYS A 332 -8.94 10.87 12.89
CA LYS A 332 -8.04 11.52 13.87
C LYS A 332 -7.05 10.55 14.50
N LEU A 333 -7.45 9.29 14.65
CA LEU A 333 -6.54 8.26 15.13
C LEU A 333 -5.45 8.00 14.10
N LEU A 334 -5.79 7.91 12.81
CA LEU A 334 -4.82 7.75 11.72
C LEU A 334 -3.85 8.93 11.63
N GLU A 335 -4.35 10.16 11.74
CA GLU A 335 -3.52 11.37 11.81
C GLU A 335 -2.52 11.27 12.98
N ASN A 336 -3.00 11.06 14.20
CA ASN A 336 -2.13 10.98 15.38
C ASN A 336 -1.17 9.79 15.33
N PHE A 337 -1.62 8.65 14.80
CA PHE A 337 -0.80 7.46 14.62
C PHE A 337 0.35 7.76 13.64
N SER A 338 0.06 8.41 12.52
CA SER A 338 1.07 8.82 11.55
C SER A 338 2.12 9.76 12.15
N TYR A 339 1.70 10.79 12.89
CA TYR A 339 2.62 11.69 13.58
C TYR A 339 3.52 10.94 14.56
N ARG A 340 2.96 10.00 15.31
CA ARG A 340 3.72 9.20 16.26
C ARG A 340 4.72 8.29 15.58
N LEU A 341 4.39 7.70 14.44
CA LEU A 341 5.35 6.92 13.64
C LEU A 341 6.49 7.82 13.15
N VAL A 342 6.17 8.97 12.55
CA VAL A 342 7.18 9.93 12.06
C VAL A 342 8.14 10.34 13.17
N SER A 343 7.65 10.66 14.37
CA SER A 343 8.51 11.10 15.48
C SER A 343 9.39 9.97 16.05
N ASN A 344 9.03 8.71 15.83
CA ASN A 344 9.75 7.56 16.37
C ASN A 344 10.66 6.89 15.34
N LEU A 345 10.45 7.10 14.05
CA LEU A 345 11.31 6.56 13.01
C LEU A 345 12.64 7.35 12.89
N PRO A 346 13.75 6.67 12.58
CA PRO A 346 15.00 7.35 12.20
C PRO A 346 14.86 8.18 10.91
N GLU A 347 15.65 9.25 10.77
CA GLU A 347 15.58 10.19 9.63
C GLU A 347 15.85 9.56 8.25
N ASP A 348 16.62 8.47 8.21
CA ASP A 348 16.93 7.75 6.97
C ASP A 348 15.83 6.74 6.56
N CYS A 349 14.83 6.54 7.41
CA CYS A 349 13.67 5.70 7.11
C CYS A 349 12.59 6.50 6.36
N PHE A 350 11.90 5.85 5.43
CA PHE A 350 10.83 6.48 4.66
C PHE A 350 9.48 5.87 5.00
N LEU A 351 8.60 6.66 5.63
CA LEU A 351 7.24 6.26 5.99
C LEU A 351 6.24 6.70 4.91
N ALA A 352 5.31 5.82 4.58
CA ALA A 352 4.14 6.14 3.77
C ALA A 352 2.88 5.49 4.33
N ARG A 353 1.71 6.03 3.97
CA ARG A 353 0.43 5.37 4.19
C ARG A 353 0.06 4.57 2.95
N TRP A 354 -0.18 3.28 3.12
CA TRP A 354 -0.51 2.37 2.02
C TRP A 354 -1.98 2.49 1.62
N GLY A 355 -2.87 2.59 2.61
CA GLY A 355 -4.31 2.71 2.46
C GLY A 355 -5.03 2.25 3.73
N GLY A 356 -6.25 2.71 3.99
CA GLY A 356 -6.99 2.29 5.19
C GLY A 356 -6.20 2.54 6.48
N ASP A 357 -5.99 1.50 7.28
CA ASP A 357 -5.20 1.42 8.50
C ASP A 357 -3.76 0.92 8.30
N GLU A 358 -3.31 0.82 7.05
CA GLU A 358 -2.02 0.26 6.68
C GLU A 358 -0.97 1.33 6.37
N PHE A 359 0.25 1.08 6.86
CA PHE A 359 1.43 1.93 6.70
C PHE A 359 2.62 1.10 6.23
N THR A 360 3.52 1.71 5.46
CA THR A 360 4.75 1.06 5.00
C THR A 360 5.98 1.88 5.35
N VAL A 361 7.08 1.20 5.69
CA VAL A 361 8.36 1.85 5.99
C VAL A 361 9.49 1.21 5.20
N ILE A 362 10.29 2.02 4.53
CA ILE A 362 11.58 1.61 3.96
C ILE A 362 12.66 1.85 5.01
N VAL A 363 13.42 0.81 5.34
CA VAL A 363 14.48 0.85 6.35
C VAL A 363 15.82 0.45 5.72
N PRO A 364 16.72 1.42 5.45
CA PRO A 364 18.09 1.11 5.02
C PRO A 364 18.88 0.43 6.15
N LEU A 365 19.50 -0.72 5.86
CA LEU A 365 20.17 -1.51 6.90
C LEU A 365 21.66 -1.23 7.03
N LYS A 366 22.36 -0.88 5.94
CA LYS A 366 23.81 -0.63 5.95
C LYS A 366 24.58 -1.72 6.73
N ASP A 367 24.28 -2.98 6.43
CA ASP A 367 24.82 -4.20 7.09
C ASP A 367 24.48 -4.41 8.58
N ASN A 368 23.50 -3.70 9.13
CA ASN A 368 23.03 -3.86 10.51
C ASN A 368 21.66 -4.53 10.58
N LEU A 369 21.60 -5.86 10.49
CA LEU A 369 20.36 -6.64 10.65
C LEU A 369 19.64 -6.42 12.00
N PRO A 370 20.34 -6.33 13.16
CA PRO A 370 19.71 -6.01 14.44
C PRO A 370 18.89 -4.72 14.45
N ARG A 371 19.18 -3.78 13.54
CA ARG A 371 18.45 -2.51 13.37
C ARG A 371 16.95 -2.73 13.12
N ILE A 372 16.58 -3.80 12.42
CA ILE A 372 15.18 -4.12 12.12
C ILE A 372 14.38 -4.29 13.42
N ASN A 373 14.88 -5.15 14.31
CA ASN A 373 14.23 -5.44 15.59
C ASN A 373 14.15 -4.19 16.47
N GLN A 374 15.19 -3.35 16.45
CA GLN A 374 15.21 -2.10 17.21
C GLN A 374 14.10 -1.14 16.74
N ILE A 375 13.95 -0.97 15.42
CA ILE A 375 12.92 -0.09 14.85
C ILE A 375 11.52 -0.66 15.10
N ALA A 376 11.31 -1.96 14.87
CA ALA A 376 10.02 -2.60 15.12
C ALA A 376 9.60 -2.47 16.59
N GLN A 377 10.51 -2.72 17.52
CA GLN A 377 10.25 -2.54 18.95
C GLN A 377 10.01 -1.07 19.31
N LYS A 378 10.72 -0.13 18.68
CA LYS A 378 10.49 1.31 18.92
C LYS A 378 9.09 1.72 18.48
N ILE A 379 8.61 1.24 17.34
CA ILE A 379 7.24 1.45 16.86
C ILE A 379 6.24 0.85 17.87
N ILE A 380 6.34 -0.44 18.18
CA ILE A 380 5.42 -1.14 19.09
C ILE A 380 5.37 -0.47 20.47
N ASN A 381 6.54 -0.12 21.03
CA ASN A 381 6.60 0.54 22.34
C ASN A 381 6.01 1.96 22.32
N SER A 382 6.11 2.69 21.21
CA SER A 382 5.49 4.02 21.10
C SER A 382 3.96 3.98 21.19
N LEU A 383 3.35 2.83 20.87
CA LEU A 383 1.89 2.66 20.92
C LEU A 383 1.36 2.27 22.31
N LYS A 384 2.24 2.04 23.30
CA LYS A 384 1.82 1.80 24.70
C LYS A 384 1.14 3.03 25.31
N GLU A 385 1.55 4.23 24.90
CA GLU A 385 0.88 5.47 25.28
C GLU A 385 -0.48 5.57 24.57
N PRO A 386 -1.57 5.91 25.26
CA PRO A 386 -2.87 6.04 24.60
C PRO A 386 -2.94 7.22 23.63
N PHE A 387 -3.94 7.19 22.75
CA PHE A 387 -4.33 8.32 21.91
C PHE A 387 -5.51 9.05 22.55
N ILE A 388 -5.33 10.34 22.82
CA ILE A 388 -6.38 11.20 23.39
C ILE A 388 -7.10 11.89 22.24
N ILE A 389 -8.34 11.46 21.94
CA ILE A 389 -9.15 12.01 20.85
C ILE A 389 -10.47 12.51 21.42
N LYS A 390 -10.61 13.84 21.48
CA LYS A 390 -11.74 14.53 22.14
C LYS A 390 -11.86 14.07 23.60
N LYS A 391 -12.87 13.25 23.92
CA LYS A 391 -13.16 12.72 25.25
C LYS A 391 -12.74 11.26 25.43
N TYR A 392 -12.20 10.63 24.40
CA TYR A 392 -11.85 9.22 24.39
C TYR A 392 -10.35 9.03 24.59
N THR A 393 -10.00 8.08 25.45
CA THR A 393 -8.65 7.55 25.62
C THR A 393 -8.61 6.21 24.90
N ILE A 394 -7.92 6.13 23.78
CA ILE A 394 -7.92 4.95 22.90
C ILE A 394 -6.55 4.27 22.97
N TYR A 395 -6.56 2.99 23.34
CA TYR A 395 -5.38 2.14 23.29
C TYR A 395 -5.43 1.31 22.00
N VAL A 396 -4.34 1.35 21.24
CA VAL A 396 -4.19 0.57 20.02
C VAL A 396 -2.85 -0.14 20.02
N THR A 397 -2.80 -1.26 19.31
CA THR A 397 -1.58 -1.99 18.99
C THR A 397 -1.41 -2.03 17.48
N CYS A 398 -0.26 -2.49 17.01
CA CYS A 398 -0.05 -2.74 15.59
C CYS A 398 0.60 -4.11 15.35
N SER A 399 0.26 -4.70 14.22
CA SER A 399 0.96 -5.85 13.67
C SER A 399 1.95 -5.38 12.60
N ILE A 400 3.15 -5.95 12.57
CA ILE A 400 4.22 -5.58 11.63
C ILE A 400 4.72 -6.82 10.88
N GLY A 401 4.72 -6.76 9.55
CA GLY A 401 5.38 -7.71 8.67
C GLY A 401 6.65 -7.13 8.06
N VAL A 402 7.72 -7.92 7.99
CA VAL A 402 9.02 -7.46 7.47
C VAL A 402 9.51 -8.35 6.33
N SER A 403 9.95 -7.75 5.22
CA SER A 403 10.76 -8.40 4.19
C SER A 403 12.11 -7.71 4.02
N ILE A 404 13.12 -8.43 3.56
CA ILE A 404 14.51 -7.94 3.46
C ILE A 404 15.02 -8.14 2.03
N TYR A 405 15.48 -7.08 1.38
CA TYR A 405 16.24 -7.16 0.14
C TYR A 405 17.71 -7.48 0.42
N PRO A 406 18.37 -8.35 -0.38
CA PRO A 406 17.83 -9.12 -1.50
C PRO A 406 17.23 -10.49 -1.11
N LYS A 407 17.31 -10.86 0.18
CA LYS A 407 16.97 -12.21 0.70
C LYS A 407 15.54 -12.66 0.34
N ASP A 408 14.58 -11.76 0.51
CA ASP A 408 13.16 -12.02 0.42
C ASP A 408 12.56 -11.48 -0.88
N GLY A 409 13.39 -11.01 -1.83
CA GLY A 409 12.93 -10.51 -3.12
C GLY A 409 13.92 -9.55 -3.76
N LEU A 410 13.94 -9.52 -5.09
CA LEU A 410 14.78 -8.62 -5.89
C LEU A 410 14.00 -7.45 -6.51
N GLU A 411 12.68 -7.52 -6.47
CA GLU A 411 11.76 -6.56 -7.09
C GLU A 411 10.83 -5.97 -6.03
N GLU A 412 10.43 -4.72 -6.23
CA GLU A 412 9.53 -3.95 -5.35
C GLU A 412 8.27 -4.72 -4.98
N LYS A 413 7.56 -5.22 -5.99
CA LYS A 413 6.29 -5.94 -5.80
C LYS A 413 6.47 -7.19 -4.95
N THR A 414 7.57 -7.91 -5.14
CA THR A 414 7.88 -9.14 -4.40
C THR A 414 8.19 -8.83 -2.94
N LEU A 415 8.99 -7.80 -2.67
CA LEU A 415 9.32 -7.38 -1.30
C LEU A 415 8.06 -6.93 -0.54
N ILE A 416 7.21 -6.12 -1.18
CA ILE A 416 5.98 -5.63 -0.57
C ILE A 416 5.01 -6.80 -0.30
N LYS A 417 4.81 -7.68 -1.29
CA LYS A 417 3.99 -8.90 -1.12
C LYS A 417 4.50 -9.76 0.04
N ASN A 418 5.81 -9.94 0.15
CA ASN A 418 6.40 -10.77 1.19
C ASN A 418 6.33 -10.11 2.57
N ALA A 419 6.40 -8.77 2.66
CA ALA A 419 6.15 -8.05 3.90
C ALA A 419 4.69 -8.16 4.34
N ASP A 420 3.75 -8.07 3.41
CA ASP A 420 2.31 -8.29 3.66
C ASP A 420 2.03 -9.73 4.13
N ILE A 421 2.68 -10.72 3.52
CA ILE A 421 2.62 -12.11 3.99
C ILE A 421 3.10 -12.20 5.45
N ALA A 422 4.22 -11.59 5.78
CA ALA A 422 4.70 -11.57 7.15
C ALA A 422 3.74 -10.85 8.12
N LEU A 423 3.05 -9.80 7.67
CA LEU A 423 2.08 -9.05 8.46
C LEU A 423 0.87 -9.91 8.83
N PHE A 424 0.34 -10.68 7.87
CA PHE A 424 -0.76 -11.60 8.15
C PHE A 424 -0.36 -12.68 9.17
N ARG A 425 0.90 -13.18 9.12
CA ARG A 425 1.41 -14.06 10.18
C ARG A 425 1.42 -13.37 11.55
N ALA A 426 1.84 -12.11 11.60
CA ALA A 426 1.84 -11.34 12.83
C ALA A 426 0.43 -11.24 13.43
N LYS A 427 -0.60 -11.06 12.58
CA LYS A 427 -2.00 -11.07 12.99
C LYS A 427 -2.45 -12.44 13.53
N GLN A 428 -2.06 -13.54 12.88
CA GLN A 428 -2.39 -14.90 13.36
C GLN A 428 -1.71 -15.27 14.68
N MET A 429 -0.49 -14.79 14.93
CA MET A 429 0.26 -15.07 16.16
C MET A 429 -0.19 -14.24 17.38
N GLY A 430 -1.40 -13.66 17.33
CA GLY A 430 -1.99 -12.93 18.45
C GLY A 430 -1.89 -11.41 18.36
N LYS A 431 -1.53 -10.84 17.19
CA LYS A 431 -1.40 -9.39 16.95
C LYS A 431 -0.34 -8.73 17.84
N ASN A 432 -0.19 -7.39 17.78
CA ASN A 432 0.77 -6.62 18.59
C ASN A 432 2.22 -7.16 18.55
N ASN A 433 2.67 -7.60 17.38
CA ASN A 433 3.98 -8.21 17.22
C ASN A 433 4.58 -7.91 15.84
N CYS A 434 5.83 -8.30 15.66
CA CYS A 434 6.57 -8.16 14.41
C CYS A 434 7.00 -9.54 13.92
N GLN A 435 6.72 -9.86 12.65
CA GLN A 435 7.14 -11.10 12.01
C GLN A 435 7.98 -10.83 10.77
N PHE A 436 8.96 -11.69 10.56
CA PHE A 436 9.78 -11.68 9.35
C PHE A 436 9.18 -12.63 8.32
N TYR A 437 9.31 -12.26 7.05
CA TYR A 437 9.04 -13.15 5.96
C TYR A 437 10.00 -14.34 6.00
N THR A 438 9.44 -15.52 5.76
CA THR A 438 10.17 -16.75 5.51
C THR A 438 9.49 -17.46 4.34
N THR A 439 10.23 -18.23 3.55
CA THR A 439 9.66 -18.98 2.42
C THR A 439 8.58 -19.98 2.82
N GLN A 440 8.61 -20.46 4.08
CA GLN A 440 7.53 -21.28 4.65
C GLN A 440 6.19 -20.52 4.75
N LEU A 441 6.24 -19.20 4.95
CA LEU A 441 5.04 -18.39 5.13
C LEU A 441 4.21 -18.17 3.87
N SER A 442 4.87 -18.05 2.71
CA SER A 442 4.12 -17.93 1.45
C SER A 442 3.34 -19.20 1.13
N GLY A 443 3.91 -20.36 1.45
CA GLY A 443 3.22 -21.65 1.34
C GLY A 443 2.02 -21.75 2.28
N GLU A 444 2.16 -21.31 3.53
CA GLU A 444 1.05 -21.33 4.51
C GLU A 444 -0.12 -20.43 4.11
N GLN A 445 0.14 -19.25 3.54
CA GLN A 445 -0.94 -18.36 3.09
C GLN A 445 -1.64 -18.84 1.83
N MET A 446 -0.87 -19.33 0.87
CA MET A 446 -1.46 -19.91 -0.34
C MET A 446 -2.32 -21.12 0.04
N LEU A 447 -1.83 -21.96 0.96
CA LEU A 447 -2.60 -23.07 1.51
C LEU A 447 -3.87 -22.59 2.23
N LEU A 448 -3.81 -21.53 3.03
CA LEU A 448 -5.00 -20.99 3.71
C LEU A 448 -6.04 -20.46 2.71
N PHE A 449 -5.61 -19.77 1.66
CA PHE A 449 -6.48 -19.30 0.58
C PHE A 449 -7.10 -20.47 -0.22
N GLU A 450 -6.32 -21.50 -0.50
CA GLU A 450 -6.83 -22.73 -1.14
C GLU A 450 -7.86 -23.42 -0.24
N LEU A 451 -7.55 -23.57 1.05
CA LEU A 451 -8.49 -24.13 2.03
C LEU A 451 -9.77 -23.28 2.12
N GLU A 452 -9.69 -21.96 2.05
CA GLU A 452 -10.87 -21.09 2.10
C GLU A 452 -11.80 -21.37 0.93
N ASN A 453 -11.26 -21.37 -0.29
CA ASN A 453 -12.03 -21.64 -1.51
C ASN A 453 -12.60 -23.05 -1.53
N SER A 454 -11.84 -24.05 -1.07
CA SER A 454 -12.33 -25.42 -0.98
C SER A 454 -13.44 -25.56 0.07
N LEU A 455 -13.34 -24.84 1.20
CA LEU A 455 -14.32 -24.92 2.29
C LEU A 455 -15.72 -24.43 1.87
N TYR A 456 -15.81 -23.46 0.95
CA TYR A 456 -17.10 -23.03 0.37
C TYR A 456 -17.88 -24.17 -0.27
N ASN A 457 -17.19 -25.12 -0.91
CA ASN A 457 -17.82 -26.25 -1.60
C ASN A 457 -17.78 -27.54 -0.78
N ALA A 458 -17.06 -27.58 0.35
CA ALA A 458 -16.84 -28.79 1.14
C ALA A 458 -18.13 -29.44 1.63
N LEU A 459 -19.15 -28.64 1.95
CA LEU A 459 -20.46 -29.15 2.38
C LEU A 459 -21.20 -29.83 1.21
N ASP A 460 -21.26 -29.15 0.05
CA ASP A 460 -21.93 -29.67 -1.15
C ASP A 460 -21.22 -30.90 -1.74
N ASN A 461 -19.89 -30.94 -1.61
CA ASN A 461 -19.05 -32.05 -2.06
C ASN A 461 -19.01 -33.25 -1.09
N GLN A 462 -19.72 -33.18 0.06
CA GLN A 462 -19.71 -34.23 1.09
C GLN A 462 -18.30 -34.53 1.66
N GLU A 463 -17.46 -33.50 1.75
CA GLU A 463 -16.10 -33.61 2.27
C GLU A 463 -16.05 -33.53 3.81
N LEU A 464 -17.11 -33.01 4.43
CA LEU A 464 -17.24 -32.91 5.88
C LEU A 464 -17.81 -34.21 6.47
N PHE A 465 -17.26 -34.65 7.58
CA PHE A 465 -17.73 -35.83 8.31
C PHE A 465 -17.62 -35.64 9.82
N LEU A 466 -18.38 -36.43 10.59
CA LEU A 466 -18.38 -36.38 12.04
C LEU A 466 -17.62 -37.56 12.63
N ASN A 467 -16.73 -37.28 13.56
CA ASN A 467 -16.22 -38.26 14.50
C ASN A 467 -16.89 -38.09 15.86
N PHE A 468 -16.86 -39.14 16.66
CA PHE A 468 -17.52 -39.20 17.96
C PHE A 468 -16.50 -39.65 19.02
N GLN A 469 -16.36 -38.88 20.09
CA GLN A 469 -15.48 -39.22 21.21
C GLN A 469 -16.30 -39.61 22.44
N PRO A 470 -16.12 -40.83 22.98
CA PRO A 470 -16.81 -41.29 24.18
C PRO A 470 -16.41 -40.58 25.47
N GLN A 471 -17.41 -40.26 26.29
CA GLN A 471 -17.25 -39.79 27.67
C GLN A 471 -17.60 -40.92 28.64
N LEU A 472 -16.63 -41.30 29.48
CA LEU A 472 -16.75 -42.39 30.43
C LEU A 472 -17.19 -41.86 31.81
N ASP A 473 -18.27 -42.42 32.36
CA ASP A 473 -18.67 -42.22 33.75
C ASP A 473 -17.71 -42.96 34.70
N LEU A 474 -17.06 -42.23 35.60
CA LEU A 474 -16.07 -42.79 36.54
C LEU A 474 -16.69 -43.64 37.66
N ASN A 475 -17.99 -43.46 37.93
CA ASN A 475 -18.74 -44.21 38.93
C ASN A 475 -19.22 -45.53 38.35
N THR A 476 -19.81 -45.51 37.14
CA THR A 476 -20.39 -46.71 36.54
C THR A 476 -19.45 -47.44 35.59
N ASN A 477 -18.34 -46.81 35.18
CA ASN A 477 -17.46 -47.27 34.10
C ASN A 477 -18.22 -47.55 32.79
N LYS A 478 -19.26 -46.75 32.49
CA LYS A 478 -20.05 -46.86 31.25
C LYS A 478 -19.90 -45.60 30.43
N ILE A 479 -20.04 -45.73 29.12
CA ILE A 479 -20.15 -44.57 28.23
C ILE A 479 -21.50 -43.90 28.45
N SER A 480 -21.48 -42.59 28.70
CA SER A 480 -22.67 -41.80 29.06
C SER A 480 -23.03 -40.77 27.99
N ALA A 481 -22.02 -40.23 27.32
CA ALA A 481 -22.15 -39.24 26.25
C ALA A 481 -21.10 -39.45 25.16
N LEU A 482 -21.35 -38.83 24.01
CA LEU A 482 -20.48 -38.79 22.84
C LEU A 482 -20.32 -37.34 22.40
N GLU A 483 -19.09 -36.83 22.42
CA GLU A 483 -18.79 -35.52 21.84
C GLU A 483 -18.65 -35.63 20.32
N VAL A 484 -19.34 -34.76 19.60
CA VAL A 484 -19.32 -34.66 18.14
C VAL A 484 -18.20 -33.75 17.71
N LEU A 485 -17.32 -34.29 16.89
CA LEU A 485 -16.10 -33.66 16.44
C LEU A 485 -16.09 -33.58 14.92
N LEU A 486 -16.28 -32.36 14.39
CA LEU A 486 -16.26 -32.09 12.95
C LEU A 486 -14.87 -32.38 12.36
N ARG A 487 -14.85 -33.03 11.20
CA ARG A 487 -13.66 -33.34 10.41
C ARG A 487 -13.89 -32.99 8.96
N TRP A 488 -12.80 -32.68 8.26
CA TRP A 488 -12.83 -32.36 6.84
C TRP A 488 -11.84 -33.22 6.07
N GLN A 489 -12.36 -33.98 5.11
CA GLN A 489 -11.61 -34.79 4.17
C GLN A 489 -11.43 -34.01 2.86
N HIS A 490 -10.35 -33.24 2.77
CA HIS A 490 -10.01 -32.54 1.54
C HIS A 490 -9.52 -33.54 0.47
N PRO A 491 -9.88 -33.38 -0.81
CA PRO A 491 -9.48 -34.30 -1.88
C PRO A 491 -7.96 -34.45 -2.02
N ASP A 492 -7.23 -33.33 -2.05
CA ASP A 492 -5.78 -33.35 -2.24
C ASP A 492 -4.96 -33.41 -0.94
N LEU A 493 -5.44 -32.75 0.13
CA LEU A 493 -4.69 -32.58 1.39
C LEU A 493 -4.98 -33.66 2.44
N GLY A 494 -5.96 -34.53 2.19
CA GLY A 494 -6.38 -35.54 3.16
C GLY A 494 -7.19 -34.92 4.31
N VAL A 495 -7.08 -35.49 5.52
CA VAL A 495 -7.82 -34.99 6.68
C VAL A 495 -7.20 -33.68 7.19
N VAL A 496 -7.93 -32.59 7.02
CA VAL A 496 -7.52 -31.25 7.47
C VAL A 496 -7.86 -31.08 8.96
N SER A 497 -6.91 -30.52 9.72
CA SER A 497 -7.08 -30.28 11.16
C SER A 497 -8.21 -29.28 11.44
N PRO A 498 -9.11 -29.56 12.40
CA PRO A 498 -10.12 -28.60 12.88
C PRO A 498 -9.55 -27.24 13.27
N SER A 499 -8.37 -27.22 13.89
CA SER A 499 -7.68 -25.98 14.27
C SER A 499 -7.28 -25.09 13.09
N LYS A 500 -7.29 -25.61 11.85
CA LYS A 500 -7.00 -24.84 10.64
C LYS A 500 -8.25 -24.30 9.97
N PHE A 501 -9.28 -25.14 9.81
CA PHE A 501 -10.46 -24.76 9.00
C PHE A 501 -11.62 -24.20 9.82
N ILE A 502 -11.73 -24.48 11.13
CA ILE A 502 -12.79 -23.90 11.97
C ILE A 502 -12.63 -22.38 12.08
N PRO A 503 -11.44 -21.82 12.39
CA PRO A 503 -11.27 -20.37 12.43
C PRO A 503 -11.60 -19.71 11.08
N LEU A 504 -11.24 -20.37 9.98
CA LEU A 504 -11.53 -19.92 8.62
C LEU A 504 -13.04 -19.92 8.32
N ALA A 505 -13.75 -20.98 8.69
CA ALA A 505 -15.20 -21.06 8.62
C ALA A 505 -15.86 -19.96 9.47
N GLU A 506 -15.32 -19.68 10.65
CA GLU A 506 -15.82 -18.60 11.49
C GLU A 506 -15.61 -17.27 10.81
N GLU A 507 -14.40 -16.90 10.41
CA GLU A 507 -14.08 -15.62 9.77
C GLU A 507 -14.96 -15.33 8.54
N THR A 508 -15.10 -16.32 7.65
CA THR A 508 -15.91 -16.23 6.42
C THR A 508 -17.43 -16.33 6.66
N GLY A 509 -17.86 -16.81 7.83
CA GLY A 509 -19.28 -17.06 8.14
C GLY A 509 -19.81 -18.42 7.66
N LEU A 510 -18.98 -19.23 6.99
CA LEU A 510 -19.30 -20.61 6.60
C LEU A 510 -19.59 -21.52 7.81
N ILE A 511 -19.17 -21.14 9.01
CA ILE A 511 -19.46 -21.88 10.24
C ILE A 511 -20.97 -22.00 10.51
N ILE A 512 -21.79 -21.08 10.00
CA ILE A 512 -23.25 -21.10 10.21
C ILE A 512 -23.89 -22.28 9.45
N PRO A 513 -23.78 -22.40 8.11
CA PRO A 513 -24.32 -23.56 7.39
C PRO A 513 -23.64 -24.88 7.78
N ILE A 514 -22.34 -24.85 8.07
CA ILE A 514 -21.63 -26.04 8.59
C ILE A 514 -22.20 -26.48 9.94
N GLY A 515 -22.39 -25.54 10.88
CA GLY A 515 -22.93 -25.84 12.20
C GLY A 515 -24.37 -26.36 12.17
N GLU A 516 -25.19 -25.86 11.24
CA GLU A 516 -26.54 -26.43 10.99
C GLU A 516 -26.46 -27.89 10.56
N TRP A 517 -25.59 -28.18 9.58
CA TRP A 517 -25.38 -29.54 9.09
C TRP A 517 -24.81 -30.47 10.18
N VAL A 518 -23.88 -29.99 11.00
CA VAL A 518 -23.33 -30.75 12.14
C VAL A 518 -24.45 -31.13 13.10
N LEU A 519 -25.28 -30.18 13.52
CA LEU A 519 -26.39 -30.41 14.45
C LEU A 519 -27.40 -31.41 13.88
N GLU A 520 -27.80 -31.23 12.62
CA GLU A 520 -28.75 -32.13 11.98
C GLU A 520 -28.19 -33.55 11.87
N THR A 521 -26.96 -33.69 11.37
CA THR A 521 -26.31 -34.99 11.17
C THR A 521 -26.08 -35.70 12.50
N ALA A 522 -25.68 -34.97 13.54
CA ALA A 522 -25.52 -35.50 14.89
C ALA A 522 -26.85 -36.02 15.48
N CYS A 523 -27.94 -35.26 15.34
CA CYS A 523 -29.27 -35.67 15.81
C CYS A 523 -29.80 -36.89 15.05
N LEU A 524 -29.65 -36.92 13.72
CA LEU A 524 -30.00 -38.08 12.89
C LEU A 524 -29.22 -39.32 13.33
N GLN A 525 -27.92 -39.17 13.56
CA GLN A 525 -27.07 -40.27 13.98
C GLN A 525 -27.43 -40.78 15.39
N GLY A 526 -27.67 -39.88 16.34
CA GLY A 526 -28.14 -40.23 17.67
C GLY A 526 -29.47 -40.97 17.64
N LYS A 527 -30.42 -40.52 16.80
CA LYS A 527 -31.71 -41.19 16.60
C LYS A 527 -31.53 -42.59 16.00
N LYS A 528 -30.70 -42.73 14.97
CA LYS A 528 -30.37 -44.01 14.35
C LYS A 528 -29.83 -45.02 15.37
N TRP A 529 -28.93 -44.59 16.26
CA TRP A 529 -28.42 -45.48 17.31
C TRP A 529 -29.49 -45.92 18.32
N GLN A 530 -30.40 -45.01 18.71
CA GLN A 530 -31.53 -45.35 19.57
C GLN A 530 -32.45 -46.38 18.91
N ASP A 531 -32.71 -46.24 17.60
CA ASP A 531 -33.58 -47.15 16.85
C ASP A 531 -32.92 -48.52 16.62
N LEU A 532 -31.59 -48.58 16.59
CA LEU A 532 -30.80 -49.83 16.57
C LEU A 532 -30.71 -50.52 17.94
N GLY A 533 -31.29 -49.93 19.00
CA GLY A 533 -31.35 -50.52 20.34
C GLY A 533 -30.11 -50.27 21.20
N TYR A 534 -29.20 -49.37 20.80
CA TYR A 534 -28.09 -48.95 21.64
C TYR A 534 -28.57 -48.16 22.88
N PRO A 535 -27.78 -48.13 23.97
CA PRO A 535 -28.09 -47.29 25.12
C PRO A 535 -28.31 -45.84 24.70
N LYS A 536 -29.31 -45.19 25.30
CA LYS A 536 -29.60 -43.78 25.05
C LYS A 536 -28.47 -42.93 25.65
N MET A 537 -27.52 -42.54 24.81
CA MET A 537 -26.39 -41.68 25.16
C MET A 537 -26.69 -40.22 24.80
N VAL A 538 -26.08 -39.30 25.52
CA VAL A 538 -26.11 -37.87 25.18
C VAL A 538 -25.17 -37.63 23.98
N ILE A 539 -25.61 -36.82 23.03
CA ILE A 539 -24.83 -36.35 21.89
C ILE A 539 -24.50 -34.87 22.15
N ALA A 540 -23.22 -34.60 22.42
CA ALA A 540 -22.70 -33.27 22.69
C ALA A 540 -22.20 -32.61 21.40
N VAL A 541 -22.68 -31.41 21.07
CA VAL A 541 -22.32 -30.68 19.86
C VAL A 541 -21.81 -29.29 20.22
N ASN A 542 -20.60 -28.98 19.76
CA ASN A 542 -19.98 -27.66 19.88
C ASN A 542 -20.71 -26.61 19.04
N VAL A 543 -21.00 -25.46 19.64
CA VAL A 543 -21.66 -24.33 18.97
C VAL A 543 -20.73 -23.13 18.91
N SER A 544 -20.52 -22.58 17.70
CA SER A 544 -19.71 -21.38 17.52
C SER A 544 -20.42 -20.12 18.02
N VAL A 545 -19.64 -19.09 18.35
CA VAL A 545 -20.17 -17.77 18.73
C VAL A 545 -21.09 -17.19 17.65
N LYS A 546 -20.67 -17.26 16.37
CA LYS A 546 -21.43 -16.70 15.25
C LYS A 546 -22.75 -17.42 15.02
N GLN A 547 -22.80 -18.73 15.25
CA GLN A 547 -24.02 -19.53 15.14
C GLN A 547 -24.98 -19.21 16.30
N PHE A 548 -24.47 -19.20 17.53
CA PHE A 548 -25.26 -18.92 18.73
C PHE A 548 -25.90 -17.53 18.70
N GLN A 549 -25.25 -16.56 18.06
CA GLN A 549 -25.76 -15.20 17.91
C GLN A 549 -26.76 -15.01 16.76
N GLN A 550 -27.06 -16.02 15.95
CA GLN A 550 -28.10 -15.90 14.93
C GLN A 550 -29.47 -15.68 15.58
N ASP A 551 -30.27 -14.76 15.07
CA ASP A 551 -31.61 -14.47 15.61
C ASP A 551 -32.56 -15.66 15.46
N ASN A 552 -32.34 -16.52 14.46
CA ASN A 552 -33.14 -17.71 14.20
C ASN A 552 -32.57 -19.00 14.82
N PHE A 553 -31.50 -18.94 15.64
CA PHE A 553 -30.84 -20.15 16.17
C PHE A 553 -31.80 -21.06 16.96
N ILE A 554 -32.64 -20.49 17.82
CA ILE A 554 -33.65 -21.27 18.58
C ILE A 554 -34.60 -22.01 17.62
N GLN A 555 -35.08 -21.33 16.58
CA GLN A 555 -35.99 -21.91 15.61
C GLN A 555 -35.30 -23.01 14.78
N GLN A 556 -34.03 -22.81 14.43
CA GLN A 556 -33.21 -23.79 13.74
C GLN A 556 -33.10 -25.09 14.55
N VAL A 557 -32.73 -25.01 15.83
CA VAL A 557 -32.64 -26.17 16.73
C VAL A 557 -34.01 -26.87 16.87
N LYS A 558 -35.10 -26.11 17.08
CA LYS A 558 -36.47 -26.64 17.13
C LYS A 558 -36.83 -27.42 15.86
N ASN A 559 -36.51 -26.85 14.69
CA ASN A 559 -36.79 -27.48 13.39
C ASN A 559 -35.98 -28.77 13.20
N ILE A 560 -34.69 -28.78 13.59
CA ILE A 560 -33.83 -29.97 13.50
C ILE A 560 -34.36 -31.08 14.40
N LEU A 561 -34.68 -30.79 15.66
CA LEU A 561 -35.23 -31.78 16.59
C LEU A 561 -36.57 -32.35 16.07
N HIS A 562 -37.43 -31.49 15.50
CA HIS A 562 -38.67 -31.93 14.87
C HIS A 562 -38.43 -32.78 13.61
N LYS A 563 -37.49 -32.41 12.74
CA LYS A 563 -37.16 -33.16 11.51
C LYS A 563 -36.56 -34.52 11.81
N THR A 564 -35.64 -34.57 12.77
CA THR A 564 -34.88 -35.78 13.13
C THR A 564 -35.60 -36.69 14.12
N GLN A 565 -36.62 -36.17 14.81
CA GLN A 565 -37.34 -36.89 15.88
C GLN A 565 -36.40 -37.39 17.00
N PHE A 566 -35.26 -36.71 17.19
CA PHE A 566 -34.34 -36.99 18.28
C PHE A 566 -34.87 -36.39 19.58
N ASN A 567 -34.87 -37.17 20.66
CA ASN A 567 -35.36 -36.68 21.95
C ASN A 567 -34.40 -35.59 22.49
N PRO A 568 -34.89 -34.36 22.75
CA PRO A 568 -34.07 -33.23 23.20
C PRO A 568 -33.23 -33.51 24.46
N GLU A 569 -33.69 -34.39 25.36
CA GLU A 569 -32.98 -34.75 26.61
C GLU A 569 -31.61 -35.41 26.38
N TYR A 570 -31.36 -35.88 25.15
CA TYR A 570 -30.12 -36.49 24.72
C TYR A 570 -29.30 -35.60 23.78
N LEU A 571 -29.75 -34.37 23.51
CA LEU A 571 -28.93 -33.36 22.85
C LEU A 571 -28.30 -32.46 23.90
N GLU A 572 -26.98 -32.31 23.82
CA GLU A 572 -26.22 -31.35 24.62
C GLU A 572 -25.52 -30.35 23.69
N LEU A 573 -25.66 -29.06 23.98
CA LEU A 573 -24.97 -27.99 23.26
C LEU A 573 -23.81 -27.48 24.11
N GLU A 574 -22.60 -27.58 23.57
CA GLU A 574 -21.39 -27.09 24.23
C GLU A 574 -21.13 -25.65 23.79
N ILE A 575 -20.97 -24.77 24.77
CA ILE A 575 -20.68 -23.35 24.53
C ILE A 575 -19.49 -22.91 25.36
N THR A 576 -18.66 -22.04 24.80
CA THR A 576 -17.48 -21.51 25.49
C THR A 576 -17.83 -20.30 26.37
N GLU A 577 -16.94 -19.95 27.31
CA GLU A 577 -17.08 -18.74 28.14
C GLU A 577 -17.21 -17.46 27.29
N THR A 578 -16.58 -17.42 26.12
CA THR A 578 -16.63 -16.27 25.20
C THR A 578 -18.07 -15.98 24.74
N ILE A 579 -18.88 -17.02 24.51
CA ILE A 579 -20.29 -16.88 24.10
C ILE A 579 -21.09 -16.18 25.19
N LEU A 580 -20.84 -16.52 26.45
CA LEU A 580 -21.53 -15.92 27.60
C LEU A 580 -21.22 -14.43 27.74
N MET A 581 -19.97 -14.03 27.49
CA MET A 581 -19.51 -12.66 27.71
C MET A 581 -19.99 -11.65 26.65
N GLN A 582 -20.34 -12.09 25.44
CA GLN A 582 -20.67 -11.17 24.36
C GLN A 582 -22.07 -10.55 24.48
N ASN A 583 -23.08 -11.34 24.86
CA ASN A 583 -24.45 -10.83 25.02
C ASN A 583 -25.24 -11.67 26.04
N VAL A 584 -25.09 -11.31 27.32
CA VAL A 584 -25.62 -12.06 28.46
C VAL A 584 -27.15 -12.23 28.39
N ASP A 585 -27.89 -11.19 28.01
CA ASP A 585 -29.36 -11.22 27.99
C ASP A 585 -29.90 -12.10 26.85
N LYS A 586 -29.29 -12.02 25.65
CA LYS A 586 -29.66 -12.90 24.53
C LYS A 586 -29.32 -14.36 24.85
N THR A 587 -28.16 -14.61 25.45
CA THR A 587 -27.74 -15.95 25.85
C THR A 587 -28.69 -16.56 26.88
N GLU A 588 -29.18 -15.77 27.83
CA GLU A 588 -30.16 -16.23 28.81
C GLU A 588 -31.46 -16.70 28.16
N ILE A 589 -31.97 -15.94 27.19
CA ILE A 589 -33.19 -16.31 26.44
C ILE A 589 -32.99 -17.63 25.69
N ILE A 590 -31.88 -17.77 24.96
CA ILE A 590 -31.60 -18.96 24.15
C ILE A 590 -31.50 -20.21 25.03
N ILE A 591 -30.70 -20.14 26.09
CA ILE A 591 -30.50 -21.29 26.99
C ILE A 591 -31.83 -21.67 27.65
N ASN A 592 -32.57 -20.70 28.20
CA ASN A 592 -33.84 -20.99 28.87
C ASN A 592 -34.87 -21.60 27.92
N GLU A 593 -35.04 -21.08 26.70
CA GLU A 593 -35.99 -21.64 25.74
C GLU A 593 -35.64 -23.05 25.29
N LEU A 594 -34.36 -23.32 25.00
CA LEU A 594 -33.93 -24.65 24.55
C LEU A 594 -33.91 -25.66 25.71
N SER A 595 -33.57 -25.23 26.92
CA SER A 595 -33.67 -26.08 28.12
C SER A 595 -35.12 -26.43 28.46
N GLN A 596 -36.10 -25.56 28.20
CA GLN A 596 -37.52 -25.91 28.35
C GLN A 596 -37.96 -27.02 27.38
N LEU A 597 -37.29 -27.18 26.24
CA LEU A 597 -37.51 -28.32 25.33
C LEU A 597 -36.85 -29.60 25.82
N GLY A 598 -35.94 -29.52 26.79
CA GLY A 598 -35.14 -30.63 27.30
C GLY A 598 -33.69 -30.65 26.83
N VAL A 599 -33.26 -29.69 25.98
CA VAL A 599 -31.87 -29.61 25.50
C VAL A 599 -30.94 -29.27 26.67
N LYS A 600 -29.83 -30.01 26.78
CA LYS A 600 -28.81 -29.78 27.79
C LYS A 600 -27.78 -28.78 27.31
N PHE A 601 -27.13 -28.11 28.25
CA PHE A 601 -26.02 -27.21 27.98
C PHE A 601 -24.80 -27.57 28.81
N SER A 602 -23.64 -27.54 28.17
CA SER A 602 -22.35 -27.63 28.83
C SER A 602 -21.54 -26.36 28.61
N LEU A 603 -20.78 -25.98 29.64
CA LEU A 603 -19.80 -24.91 29.54
C LEU A 603 -18.44 -25.52 29.24
N ASP A 604 -17.92 -25.22 28.06
CA ASP A 604 -16.66 -25.72 27.53
C ASP A 604 -15.47 -24.79 27.85
N ASP A 605 -14.26 -25.33 27.81
CA ASP A 605 -12.98 -24.66 28.10
C ASP A 605 -12.91 -23.94 29.46
N PHE A 606 -13.61 -24.44 30.49
CA PHE A 606 -13.76 -23.73 31.75
C PHE A 606 -12.41 -23.51 32.46
N GLY A 607 -12.14 -22.26 32.83
CA GLY A 607 -10.94 -21.86 33.58
C GLY A 607 -9.81 -21.26 32.73
N THR A 608 -9.92 -21.30 31.40
CA THR A 608 -8.93 -20.68 30.49
C THR A 608 -9.17 -19.17 30.26
N GLY A 609 -10.31 -18.64 30.71
CA GLY A 609 -10.77 -17.26 30.50
C GLY A 609 -11.17 -16.47 31.76
N TYR A 610 -11.81 -15.32 31.56
CA TYR A 610 -12.32 -14.44 32.63
C TYR A 610 -13.67 -14.93 33.16
N SER A 611 -13.67 -16.12 33.74
CA SER A 611 -14.89 -16.76 34.24
C SER A 611 -15.43 -16.00 35.46
N SER A 612 -16.49 -15.22 35.28
CA SER A 612 -17.24 -14.68 36.42
C SER A 612 -18.13 -15.79 36.97
N LEU A 613 -17.78 -16.32 38.15
CA LEU A 613 -18.57 -17.30 38.90
C LEU A 613 -20.07 -16.93 39.02
N SER A 614 -20.39 -15.64 38.86
CA SER A 614 -21.77 -15.15 38.79
C SER A 614 -22.58 -15.72 37.61
N TYR A 615 -21.94 -16.06 36.48
CA TYR A 615 -22.61 -16.61 35.30
C TYR A 615 -23.05 -18.06 35.50
N LEU A 616 -22.23 -18.89 36.16
CA LEU A 616 -22.62 -20.26 36.51
C LEU A 616 -23.90 -20.31 37.36
N LYS A 617 -24.14 -19.27 38.17
CA LYS A 617 -25.38 -19.14 38.95
C LYS A 617 -26.57 -18.68 38.10
N ARG A 618 -26.34 -17.89 37.05
CA ARG A 618 -27.38 -17.25 36.24
C ARG A 618 -27.99 -18.21 35.21
N PHE A 619 -27.19 -19.13 34.65
CA PHE A 619 -27.62 -20.01 33.57
C PHE A 619 -27.83 -21.45 34.02
N PRO A 620 -28.84 -22.17 33.49
CA PRO A 620 -29.15 -23.55 33.88
C PRO A 620 -28.23 -24.58 33.18
N PHE A 621 -26.91 -24.45 33.35
CA PHE A 621 -25.97 -25.44 32.81
C PHE A 621 -26.13 -26.80 33.49
N ASN A 622 -25.92 -27.87 32.72
CA ASN A 622 -25.96 -29.24 33.20
C ASN A 622 -24.56 -29.78 33.49
N VAL A 623 -23.58 -29.36 32.67
CA VAL A 623 -22.23 -29.89 32.65
C VAL A 623 -21.22 -28.73 32.60
N VAL A 624 -20.08 -28.91 33.25
CA VAL A 624 -18.89 -28.07 33.11
C VAL A 624 -17.75 -28.96 32.64
N LYS A 625 -17.07 -28.57 31.55
CA LYS A 625 -15.92 -29.29 31.01
C LYS A 625 -14.64 -28.56 31.42
N ILE A 626 -13.71 -29.30 32.03
CA ILE A 626 -12.40 -28.81 32.44
C ILE A 626 -11.43 -29.02 31.27
N ASP A 627 -10.86 -27.93 30.78
CA ASP A 627 -9.92 -27.94 29.67
C ASP A 627 -8.69 -28.83 29.92
N GLN A 628 -8.19 -29.45 28.86
CA GLN A 628 -7.05 -30.36 28.88
C GLN A 628 -5.76 -29.75 29.43
N SER A 629 -5.59 -28.42 29.38
CA SER A 629 -4.39 -27.76 29.89
C SER A 629 -4.23 -27.93 31.41
N PHE A 630 -5.34 -28.00 32.15
CA PHE A 630 -5.33 -28.27 33.59
C PHE A 630 -5.21 -29.76 33.93
N ILE A 631 -5.46 -30.65 32.97
CA ILE A 631 -5.42 -32.11 33.16
C ILE A 631 -4.05 -32.70 32.82
N SER A 632 -3.34 -32.10 31.87
CA SER A 632 -2.06 -32.57 31.37
C SER A 632 -1.01 -32.66 32.49
N ASP A 633 -0.87 -31.62 33.31
CA ASP A 633 0.12 -31.56 34.40
C ASP A 633 -0.44 -31.91 35.80
N LEU A 634 -1.67 -32.43 35.85
CA LEU A 634 -2.43 -32.69 37.08
C LEU A 634 -1.70 -33.57 38.10
N ALA A 635 -0.84 -34.47 37.66
CA ALA A 635 -0.11 -35.40 38.53
C ALA A 635 1.17 -34.80 39.16
N ILE A 636 1.63 -33.65 38.67
CA ILE A 636 2.94 -33.07 39.00
C ILE A 636 2.79 -31.64 39.54
N ASN A 637 1.71 -30.93 39.16
CA ASN A 637 1.45 -29.56 39.58
C ASN A 637 0.34 -29.49 40.65
N GLU A 638 0.71 -29.14 41.88
CA GLU A 638 -0.24 -28.95 42.99
C GLU A 638 -1.24 -27.81 42.73
N GLN A 639 -0.87 -26.79 41.94
CA GLN A 639 -1.77 -25.69 41.60
C GLN A 639 -2.90 -26.14 40.69
N ASP A 640 -2.60 -26.95 39.67
CA ASP A 640 -3.61 -27.51 38.76
C ASP A 640 -4.54 -28.46 39.51
N GLN A 641 -3.99 -29.28 40.41
CA GLN A 641 -4.80 -30.14 41.27
C GLN A 641 -5.75 -29.34 42.18
N ALA A 642 -5.29 -28.23 42.76
CA ALA A 642 -6.11 -27.35 43.57
C ALA A 642 -7.22 -26.68 42.74
N LEU A 643 -6.90 -26.23 41.53
CA LEU A 643 -7.86 -25.61 40.61
C LEU A 643 -8.93 -26.62 40.20
N VAL A 644 -8.54 -27.80 39.71
CA VAL A 644 -9.48 -28.86 39.31
C VAL A 644 -10.38 -29.26 40.47
N SER A 645 -9.83 -29.40 41.68
CA SER A 645 -10.62 -29.66 42.91
C SER A 645 -11.64 -28.56 43.21
N ALA A 646 -11.25 -27.29 43.05
CA ALA A 646 -12.12 -26.14 43.25
C ALA A 646 -13.25 -26.12 42.22
N VAL A 647 -12.96 -26.34 40.93
CA VAL A 647 -13.96 -26.43 39.86
C VAL A 647 -14.96 -27.54 40.14
N ILE A 648 -14.49 -28.74 40.51
CA ILE A 648 -15.36 -29.87 40.85
C ILE A 648 -16.28 -29.54 42.03
N THR A 649 -15.74 -28.88 43.04
CA THR A 649 -16.52 -28.49 44.23
C THR A 649 -17.59 -27.45 43.88
N LEU A 650 -17.24 -26.45 43.06
CA LEU A 650 -18.16 -25.42 42.60
C LEU A 650 -19.29 -25.99 41.75
N ALA A 651 -18.96 -26.80 40.73
CA ALA A 651 -19.95 -27.43 39.85
C ALA A 651 -20.96 -28.25 40.66
N LYS A 652 -20.49 -29.05 41.63
CA LYS A 652 -21.37 -29.80 42.55
C LYS A 652 -22.27 -28.90 43.38
N GLY A 653 -21.76 -27.76 43.85
CA GLY A 653 -22.56 -26.76 44.56
C GLY A 653 -23.76 -26.25 43.74
N TYR A 654 -23.59 -26.17 42.42
CA TYR A 654 -24.66 -25.81 41.47
C TYR A 654 -25.41 -27.01 40.87
N LYS A 655 -25.16 -28.23 41.37
CA LYS A 655 -25.73 -29.50 40.87
C LYS A 655 -25.38 -29.80 39.40
N MET A 656 -24.28 -29.23 38.91
CA MET A 656 -23.72 -29.53 37.61
C MET A 656 -22.82 -30.76 37.68
N LYS A 657 -22.71 -31.47 36.56
CA LYS A 657 -21.75 -32.55 36.38
C LYS A 657 -20.43 -32.02 35.83
N VAL A 658 -19.34 -32.74 36.07
CA VAL A 658 -18.02 -32.35 35.59
C VAL A 658 -17.44 -33.39 34.64
N VAL A 659 -16.97 -32.92 33.49
CA VAL A 659 -16.18 -33.70 32.53
C VAL A 659 -14.75 -33.17 32.59
N ALA A 660 -13.77 -34.06 32.77
CA ALA A 660 -12.36 -33.71 32.62
C ALA A 660 -11.86 -34.18 31.26
N GLU A 661 -11.32 -33.24 30.47
CA GLU A 661 -10.85 -33.50 29.11
C GLU A 661 -9.36 -33.81 29.04
N GLY A 662 -8.90 -34.38 27.92
CA GLY A 662 -7.48 -34.67 27.71
C GLY A 662 -6.90 -35.69 28.69
N VAL A 663 -7.70 -36.62 29.23
CA VAL A 663 -7.21 -37.68 30.11
C VAL A 663 -6.47 -38.74 29.29
N GLU A 664 -5.15 -38.86 29.48
CA GLU A 664 -4.29 -39.76 28.71
C GLU A 664 -3.72 -40.91 29.55
N THR A 665 -3.67 -40.79 30.87
CA THR A 665 -3.01 -41.75 31.75
C THR A 665 -3.91 -42.29 32.87
N ASP A 666 -3.67 -43.54 33.28
CA ASP A 666 -4.37 -44.14 34.43
C ASP A 666 -4.14 -43.37 35.74
N ASN A 667 -3.00 -42.68 35.88
CA ASN A 667 -2.72 -41.87 37.06
C ASN A 667 -3.64 -40.63 37.11
N GLN A 668 -3.82 -39.91 35.99
CA GLN A 668 -4.79 -38.81 35.90
C GLN A 668 -6.20 -39.31 36.23
N LYS A 669 -6.63 -40.45 35.65
CA LYS A 669 -7.93 -41.07 35.94
C LYS A 669 -8.12 -41.39 37.42
N LYS A 670 -7.11 -41.98 38.08
CA LYS A 670 -7.15 -42.28 39.53
C LYS A 670 -7.30 -41.00 40.35
N LEU A 671 -6.54 -39.97 40.03
CA LEU A 671 -6.61 -38.69 40.76
C LEU A 671 -7.97 -38.01 40.57
N LEU A 672 -8.47 -37.94 39.33
CA LEU A 672 -9.80 -37.39 39.03
C LEU A 672 -10.91 -38.16 39.76
N LYS A 673 -10.79 -39.48 39.87
CA LYS A 673 -11.71 -40.31 40.66
C LYS A 673 -11.63 -39.99 42.16
N GLN A 674 -10.44 -39.73 42.71
CA GLN A 674 -10.26 -39.30 44.10
C GLN A 674 -10.86 -37.91 44.35
N LEU A 675 -10.71 -36.99 43.41
CA LEU A 675 -11.35 -35.67 43.40
C LEU A 675 -12.86 -35.75 43.16
N LYS A 676 -13.40 -36.97 42.93
CA LYS A 676 -14.81 -37.26 42.68
C LYS A 676 -15.33 -36.56 41.41
N CYS A 677 -14.52 -36.47 40.36
CA CYS A 677 -14.99 -36.08 39.04
C CYS A 677 -16.07 -37.07 38.54
N ASP A 678 -17.08 -36.59 37.79
CA ASP A 678 -18.17 -37.44 37.32
C ASP A 678 -17.76 -38.20 36.04
N PHE A 679 -17.22 -37.48 35.05
CA PHE A 679 -16.93 -38.00 33.72
C PHE A 679 -15.49 -37.70 33.30
N ILE A 680 -14.93 -38.56 32.45
CA ILE A 680 -13.65 -38.31 31.79
C ILE A 680 -13.76 -38.49 30.27
N GLN A 681 -12.98 -37.68 29.56
CA GLN A 681 -12.77 -37.77 28.13
C GLN A 681 -11.29 -37.63 27.81
N GLY A 682 -10.81 -38.40 26.85
CA GLY A 682 -9.41 -38.36 26.43
C GLY A 682 -8.94 -39.69 25.85
N TRP A 683 -7.68 -39.71 25.41
CA TRP A 683 -7.11 -40.86 24.71
C TRP A 683 -6.98 -42.12 25.56
N LEU A 684 -7.02 -41.99 26.90
CA LEU A 684 -7.12 -43.13 27.80
C LEU A 684 -8.42 -43.92 27.58
N VAL A 685 -9.53 -43.22 27.28
CA VAL A 685 -10.82 -43.85 26.98
C VAL A 685 -10.78 -44.36 25.53
N SER A 686 -10.61 -43.43 24.59
CA SER A 686 -10.34 -43.71 23.19
C SER A 686 -9.97 -42.44 22.43
N LYS A 687 -9.41 -42.61 21.23
CA LYS A 687 -9.42 -41.57 20.21
C LYS A 687 -10.85 -41.39 19.65
N PRO A 688 -11.16 -40.25 19.00
CA PRO A 688 -12.42 -40.06 18.29
C PRO A 688 -12.62 -41.11 17.19
N PHE A 689 -13.81 -41.70 17.13
CA PHE A 689 -14.17 -42.76 16.18
C PHE A 689 -15.03 -42.24 15.04
N ARG A 690 -14.94 -42.89 13.87
CA ARG A 690 -16.03 -42.85 12.89
C ARG A 690 -17.21 -43.70 13.37
N GLU A 691 -18.36 -43.54 12.74
CA GLU A 691 -19.58 -44.28 13.10
C GLU A 691 -19.34 -45.80 13.24
N GLU A 692 -18.73 -46.42 12.22
CA GLU A 692 -18.53 -47.88 12.18
C GLU A 692 -17.62 -48.38 13.31
N ASP A 693 -16.52 -47.67 13.56
CA ASP A 693 -15.55 -48.02 14.61
C ASP A 693 -16.14 -47.82 16.01
N LEU A 694 -16.98 -46.79 16.18
CA LEU A 694 -17.66 -46.54 17.45
C LEU A 694 -18.60 -47.69 17.79
N LEU A 695 -19.38 -48.19 16.83
CA LEU A 695 -20.29 -49.31 17.07
C LEU A 695 -19.54 -50.58 17.47
N ALA A 696 -18.41 -50.87 16.82
CA ALA A 696 -17.54 -51.98 17.18
C ALA A 696 -16.95 -51.82 18.60
N PHE A 697 -16.57 -50.59 18.98
CA PHE A 697 -16.10 -50.28 20.33
C PHE A 697 -17.20 -50.45 21.39
N LEU A 698 -18.40 -49.94 21.14
CA LEU A 698 -19.55 -50.08 22.05
C LEU A 698 -19.95 -51.55 22.24
N ASN A 699 -19.96 -52.35 21.18
CA ASN A 699 -20.28 -53.77 21.25
C ASN A 699 -19.28 -54.57 22.11
N LYS A 700 -18.01 -54.16 22.17
CA LYS A 700 -16.99 -54.77 23.05
C LYS A 700 -17.15 -54.40 24.52
N LEU A 701 -17.85 -53.32 24.83
CA LEU A 701 -18.11 -52.87 26.20
C LEU A 701 -19.42 -53.42 26.75
N ILE A 702 -20.36 -53.79 25.86
CA ILE A 702 -21.65 -54.37 26.21
C ILE A 702 -21.55 -55.88 26.43
N ASN A 703 -20.66 -56.57 25.70
CA ASN A 703 -20.30 -57.98 25.90
C ASN A 703 -19.16 -58.11 26.92
#